data_AF-A0A8H7FZK0-F1
#
_entry.id   AF-A0A8H7FZK0-F1
#
_cell.length_a   1.000
_cell.length_b   1.000
_cell.length_c   1.000
_cell.angle_alpha   90.00
_cell.angle_beta   90.00
_cell.angle_gamma   90.00
#
_symmetry.space_group_name_H-M   'P 1'
#
loop_
_entity.id
_entity.type
_entity.pdbx_description
1 polymer ?
#
loop_
_entity_poly.entity_id
_entity_poly.type
_entity_poly.pdbx_seq_one_letter_code
_entity_poly.pdbx_strand_id
1 'polypeptide(L)'
;MSVTVVLGSQWGDEGKGKLVDILAAEVDVCARCAGGNNAGHTIVVPIGPNRVKTTFAFHLLPSGLVNPKCIGLIGSGVVIHVPSFFEELDALQNQGLDCTNRLFVSDRAHLVFDFHQIVDGLKEVELGGSSIGTTKKGIGPAYSGKASRSGLRVHHLFDQATFADKFRKIVEGRFKRYGHFEYDTEGEIERYKVLAERLKPYVVDSVAYIHKALAEKKRVLVEGANALMLDLDFGTYPFVTSSSTTIGGVCTGLGIPPKMIGKSIGVVKAYTTRVGGGPFPSEQLNDTGVHLQEVGREWGVTTGRRRRCGWLDLVVLRYSCLINGYDSLNLTKLDVLDDLAEIKIATKYLVDGKELPGFPADLGVLAKVDVEYVTLPGWQSPITSATSYGALPENCKKYVSYIEEFLSVPVEWIGVGPGREKSSPSTGNGAENVKIFSAKSRPPPPSGHFDFNARVDVPKRDFATEQLPRPPPDVREKPIKEFGDTSKPRPYGSRLPPREDLPLKKKVWPIIAAFVAAGLAGWGGFLLVVTNQEKLSSSVMRQIMRTVRDNSDLNEMLGEAIRPQPEWWLNGDPWIEGAINMLQGNIDLSFRLKGHKGSGTLYFTSVRKAKGEPFQILRFRVRGDDGTVVNVLPNSAS
;
A
#
# COMPACT_ATOMS: atom_id res chain seq x y z
N MET A 1 -22.92 11.77 23.48
CA MET A 1 -23.20 11.12 22.19
C MET A 1 -21.90 10.54 21.67
N SER A 2 -22.00 9.46 20.89
CA SER A 2 -20.86 8.68 20.43
C SER A 2 -20.42 9.06 19.01
N VAL A 3 -19.15 8.85 18.75
CA VAL A 3 -18.53 8.90 17.43
C VAL A 3 -18.89 7.62 16.67
N THR A 4 -19.32 7.78 15.41
CA THR A 4 -19.50 6.69 14.46
C THR A 4 -18.24 6.57 13.61
N VAL A 5 -17.71 5.36 13.43
CA VAL A 5 -16.48 5.10 12.68
C VAL A 5 -16.78 4.13 11.53
N VAL A 6 -16.28 4.44 10.34
CA VAL A 6 -16.33 3.54 9.17
C VAL A 6 -14.90 3.11 8.82
N LEU A 7 -14.61 1.82 8.90
CA LEU A 7 -13.27 1.25 8.65
C LEU A 7 -13.31 0.18 7.55
N GLY A 8 -12.20 0.02 6.83
CA GLY A 8 -12.03 -1.05 5.86
C GLY A 8 -11.59 -2.32 6.57
N SER A 9 -12.19 -3.44 6.24
CA SER A 9 -11.95 -4.71 6.95
C SER A 9 -10.94 -5.63 6.26
N GLN A 10 -10.53 -5.33 5.02
CA GLN A 10 -9.70 -6.18 4.16
C GLN A 10 -8.41 -5.43 3.76
N TRP A 11 -7.99 -5.45 2.49
CA TRP A 11 -6.80 -4.75 1.95
C TRP A 11 -7.14 -3.46 1.18
N GLY A 12 -8.24 -2.78 1.54
CA GLY A 12 -8.64 -1.54 0.90
C GLY A 12 -9.61 -1.74 -0.27
N ASP A 13 -10.07 -0.63 -0.83
CA ASP A 13 -11.02 -0.60 -1.95
C ASP A 13 -12.36 -1.31 -1.71
N GLU A 14 -12.79 -1.45 -0.45
CA GLU A 14 -14.06 -2.08 -0.08
C GLU A 14 -15.29 -1.19 -0.34
N GLY A 15 -15.10 0.03 -0.82
CA GLY A 15 -16.20 0.96 -1.11
C GLY A 15 -16.70 1.77 0.10
N LYS A 16 -15.82 2.03 1.09
CA LYS A 16 -16.13 2.85 2.29
C LYS A 16 -16.82 4.17 1.97
N GLY A 17 -16.35 4.86 0.94
CA GLY A 17 -16.83 6.19 0.55
C GLY A 17 -18.34 6.26 0.32
N LYS A 18 -18.98 5.17 -0.13
CA LYS A 18 -20.43 5.13 -0.36
C LYS A 18 -21.22 5.05 0.94
N LEU A 19 -20.75 4.28 1.91
CA LEU A 19 -21.38 4.29 3.22
C LEU A 19 -21.17 5.63 3.91
N VAL A 20 -19.96 6.21 3.79
CA VAL A 20 -19.68 7.54 4.33
C VAL A 20 -20.63 8.58 3.74
N ASP A 21 -20.88 8.56 2.42
CA ASP A 21 -21.85 9.42 1.75
C ASP A 21 -23.27 9.29 2.34
N ILE A 22 -23.75 8.05 2.49
CA ILE A 22 -25.08 7.78 3.08
C ILE A 22 -25.18 8.30 4.52
N LEU A 23 -24.16 8.03 5.33
CA LEU A 23 -24.13 8.48 6.72
C LEU A 23 -23.89 9.99 6.83
N ALA A 24 -23.20 10.59 5.86
CA ALA A 24 -22.86 12.00 5.87
C ALA A 24 -24.10 12.91 5.80
N ALA A 25 -25.22 12.43 5.29
CA ALA A 25 -26.48 13.18 5.26
C ALA A 25 -26.96 13.60 6.67
N GLU A 26 -26.57 12.82 7.69
CA GLU A 26 -27.01 12.98 9.07
C GLU A 26 -25.85 13.26 10.04
N VAL A 27 -24.72 13.78 9.57
CA VAL A 27 -23.57 14.08 10.45
C VAL A 27 -23.26 15.57 10.43
N ASP A 28 -22.79 16.07 11.57
CA ASP A 28 -22.45 17.48 11.73
C ASP A 28 -20.94 17.69 11.47
N VAL A 29 -20.12 16.68 11.78
CA VAL A 29 -18.67 16.68 11.51
C VAL A 29 -18.27 15.34 10.86
N CYS A 30 -17.53 15.40 9.75
CA CYS A 30 -16.88 14.27 9.12
C CYS A 30 -15.36 14.43 9.22
N ALA A 31 -14.68 13.48 9.86
CA ALA A 31 -13.27 13.59 10.21
C ALA A 31 -12.41 12.49 9.58
N ARG A 32 -11.22 12.86 9.13
CA ARG A 32 -10.14 11.94 8.74
C ARG A 32 -9.13 11.85 9.88
N CYS A 33 -8.81 10.64 10.34
CA CYS A 33 -7.94 10.44 11.50
C CYS A 33 -6.50 10.06 11.15
N ALA A 34 -6.25 9.42 10.00
CA ALA A 34 -4.95 8.89 9.61
C ALA A 34 -4.78 8.81 8.07
N GLY A 35 -3.59 8.38 7.65
CA GLY A 35 -3.19 8.28 6.25
C GLY A 35 -2.84 9.63 5.64
N GLY A 36 -2.97 9.75 4.32
CA GLY A 36 -2.83 11.00 3.58
C GLY A 36 -3.66 10.96 2.30
N ASN A 37 -3.13 11.53 1.22
CA ASN A 37 -3.76 11.51 -0.12
C ASN A 37 -3.56 10.18 -0.88
N ASN A 38 -3.15 9.10 -0.20
CA ASN A 38 -2.94 7.75 -0.74
C ASN A 38 -4.20 6.87 -0.69
N ALA A 39 -5.25 7.33 -0.03
CA ALA A 39 -6.59 6.79 -0.15
C ALA A 39 -7.43 7.77 -0.97
N GLY A 40 -8.45 7.26 -1.65
CA GLY A 40 -9.41 8.11 -2.35
C GLY A 40 -10.61 7.33 -2.84
N HIS A 41 -11.69 8.06 -3.11
CA HIS A 41 -12.95 7.53 -3.62
C HIS A 41 -13.74 8.63 -4.30
N THR A 42 -14.71 8.19 -5.10
CA THR A 42 -15.60 9.10 -5.82
C THR A 42 -17.02 9.05 -5.26
N ILE A 43 -17.58 10.24 -5.07
CA ILE A 43 -18.98 10.43 -4.68
C ILE A 43 -19.70 11.10 -5.85
N VAL A 44 -20.91 10.63 -6.15
CA VAL A 44 -21.75 11.24 -7.18
C VAL A 44 -22.99 11.74 -6.48
N VAL A 45 -23.16 13.06 -6.43
CA VAL A 45 -24.33 13.68 -5.78
C VAL A 45 -24.97 14.70 -6.71
N PRO A 46 -26.31 14.81 -6.69
CA PRO A 46 -27.00 15.87 -7.41
C PRO A 46 -26.80 17.21 -6.70
N ILE A 47 -26.19 18.19 -7.38
CA ILE A 47 -25.92 19.52 -6.84
C ILE A 47 -26.62 20.62 -7.63
N GLY A 48 -26.75 21.80 -7.00
CA GLY A 48 -27.34 22.98 -7.60
C GLY A 48 -28.87 22.92 -7.74
N PRO A 49 -29.51 24.03 -8.18
CA PRO A 49 -30.96 24.13 -8.30
C PRO A 49 -31.55 23.12 -9.30
N ASN A 50 -30.78 22.75 -10.33
CA ASN A 50 -31.19 21.79 -11.36
C ASN A 50 -30.83 20.33 -10.99
N ARG A 51 -30.28 20.09 -9.79
CA ARG A 51 -29.91 18.75 -9.28
C ARG A 51 -29.04 17.94 -10.25
N VAL A 52 -28.07 18.60 -10.90
CA VAL A 52 -27.15 17.96 -11.84
C VAL A 52 -26.27 16.97 -11.09
N LYS A 53 -26.23 15.72 -11.54
CA LYS A 53 -25.36 14.69 -10.95
C LYS A 53 -23.90 15.06 -11.26
N THR A 54 -23.14 15.37 -10.21
CA THR A 54 -21.73 15.73 -10.31
C THR A 54 -20.89 14.69 -9.59
N THR A 55 -19.77 14.30 -10.21
CA THR A 55 -18.81 13.35 -9.63
C THR A 55 -17.68 14.11 -8.97
N PHE A 56 -17.52 13.92 -7.66
CA PHE A 56 -16.45 14.48 -6.85
C PHE A 56 -15.45 13.40 -6.49
N ALA A 57 -14.16 13.67 -6.69
CA ALA A 57 -13.07 12.79 -6.29
C ALA A 57 -12.43 13.31 -5.01
N PHE A 58 -12.51 12.53 -3.93
CA PHE A 58 -11.90 12.84 -2.64
C PHE A 58 -10.64 11.98 -2.45
N HIS A 59 -9.59 12.58 -1.89
CA HIS A 59 -8.36 11.90 -1.50
C HIS A 59 -7.98 12.22 -0.07
N LEU A 60 -7.75 13.51 0.23
CA LEU A 60 -7.38 13.99 1.55
C LEU A 60 -8.58 14.61 2.27
N LEU A 61 -9.43 15.33 1.54
CA LEU A 61 -10.56 16.04 2.13
C LEU A 61 -11.63 15.03 2.60
N PRO A 62 -12.23 15.23 3.80
CA PRO A 62 -13.30 14.37 4.27
C PRO A 62 -14.49 14.44 3.33
N SER A 63 -14.99 13.28 2.93
CA SER A 63 -15.98 13.21 1.86
C SER A 63 -17.38 13.64 2.30
N GLY A 64 -17.60 13.77 3.61
CA GLY A 64 -18.81 14.37 4.16
C GLY A 64 -19.04 15.83 3.77
N LEU A 65 -18.05 16.52 3.18
CA LEU A 65 -18.19 17.87 2.64
C LEU A 65 -19.28 18.00 1.56
N VAL A 66 -19.66 16.88 0.91
CA VAL A 66 -20.81 16.82 -0.01
C VAL A 66 -22.13 17.23 0.65
N ASN A 67 -22.26 17.02 1.97
CA ASN A 67 -23.34 17.59 2.74
C ASN A 67 -23.00 19.06 3.07
N PRO A 68 -23.80 20.04 2.60
CA PRO A 68 -23.53 21.47 2.82
C PRO A 68 -23.56 21.88 4.30
N LYS A 69 -24.14 21.07 5.19
CA LYS A 69 -24.19 21.32 6.64
C LYS A 69 -23.05 20.67 7.42
N CYS A 70 -22.31 19.75 6.79
CA CYS A 70 -21.28 18.98 7.45
C CYS A 70 -19.95 19.74 7.46
N ILE A 71 -19.20 19.63 8.55
CA ILE A 71 -17.86 20.18 8.65
C ILE A 71 -16.83 19.07 8.39
N GLY A 72 -15.90 19.31 7.47
CA GLY A 72 -14.74 18.45 7.26
C GLY A 72 -13.63 18.78 8.26
N LEU A 73 -13.12 17.77 8.96
CA LEU A 73 -11.96 17.90 9.85
C LEU A 73 -10.84 16.94 9.44
N ILE A 74 -9.64 17.46 9.21
CA ILE A 74 -8.42 16.66 9.03
C ILE A 74 -7.67 16.62 10.37
N GLY A 75 -7.60 15.43 10.97
CA GLY A 75 -7.02 15.19 12.29
C GLY A 75 -5.49 15.19 12.34
N SER A 76 -4.95 15.21 13.56
CA SER A 76 -3.50 15.24 13.83
C SER A 76 -2.75 13.97 13.39
N GLY A 77 -3.45 12.85 13.22
CA GLY A 77 -2.86 11.60 12.76
C GLY A 77 -2.57 11.55 11.26
N VAL A 78 -3.10 12.50 10.48
CA VAL A 78 -2.93 12.60 9.02
C VAL A 78 -1.58 13.22 8.65
N VAL A 79 -1.02 12.78 7.52
CA VAL A 79 0.09 13.44 6.81
C VAL A 79 -0.44 14.18 5.58
N ILE A 80 -0.15 15.46 5.45
CA ILE A 80 -0.77 16.38 4.49
C ILE A 80 0.26 16.84 3.47
N HIS A 81 -0.01 16.55 2.20
CA HIS A 81 0.68 17.20 1.09
C HIS A 81 -0.08 18.48 0.72
N VAL A 82 0.44 19.65 1.10
CA VAL A 82 -0.28 20.93 0.97
C VAL A 82 -0.61 21.29 -0.49
N PRO A 83 0.27 21.08 -1.48
CA PRO A 83 -0.10 21.27 -2.89
C PRO A 83 -1.31 20.42 -3.30
N SER A 84 -1.30 19.12 -3.02
CA SER A 84 -2.43 18.24 -3.37
C SER A 84 -3.71 18.56 -2.58
N PHE A 85 -3.60 19.05 -1.35
CA PHE A 85 -4.75 19.56 -0.60
C PHE A 85 -5.46 20.68 -1.36
N PHE A 86 -4.69 21.64 -1.90
CA PHE A 86 -5.26 22.75 -2.65
C PHE A 86 -5.71 22.36 -4.05
N GLU A 87 -4.98 21.49 -4.75
CA GLU A 87 -5.44 20.92 -6.03
C GLU A 87 -6.81 20.26 -5.88
N GLU A 88 -6.99 19.47 -4.83
CA GLU A 88 -8.27 18.81 -4.52
C GLU A 88 -9.34 19.84 -4.14
N LEU A 89 -9.05 20.77 -3.24
CA LEU A 89 -9.99 21.81 -2.81
C LEU A 89 -10.47 22.67 -4.00
N ASP A 90 -9.55 23.13 -4.84
CA ASP A 90 -9.85 23.95 -6.03
C ASP A 90 -10.70 23.18 -7.02
N ALA A 91 -10.39 21.90 -7.26
CA ALA A 91 -11.20 21.05 -8.13
C ALA A 91 -12.63 20.89 -7.62
N LEU A 92 -12.82 20.66 -6.31
CA LEU A 92 -14.15 20.53 -5.70
C LEU A 92 -14.95 21.84 -5.79
N GLN A 93 -14.30 22.98 -5.50
CA GLN A 93 -14.96 24.30 -5.57
C GLN A 93 -15.35 24.68 -7.00
N ASN A 94 -14.48 24.40 -7.98
CA ASN A 94 -14.77 24.62 -9.41
C ASN A 94 -15.94 23.75 -9.90
N GLN A 95 -16.15 22.59 -9.29
CA GLN A 95 -17.30 21.72 -9.55
C GLN A 95 -18.57 22.14 -8.79
N GLY A 96 -18.53 23.22 -8.01
CA GLY A 96 -19.68 23.80 -7.31
C GLY A 96 -19.85 23.33 -5.86
N LEU A 97 -18.87 22.63 -5.28
CA LEU A 97 -18.90 22.23 -3.87
C LEU A 97 -18.31 23.34 -2.98
N ASP A 98 -19.17 24.01 -2.21
CA ASP A 98 -18.75 25.12 -1.34
C ASP A 98 -18.10 24.65 -0.03
N CYS A 99 -16.77 24.62 0.04
CA CYS A 99 -16.03 24.28 1.26
C CYS A 99 -15.83 25.45 2.26
N THR A 100 -16.35 26.65 1.96
CA THR A 100 -16.03 27.88 2.70
C THR A 100 -16.46 27.78 4.17
N ASN A 101 -15.54 28.05 5.11
CA ASN A 101 -15.79 27.99 6.56
C ASN A 101 -16.28 26.62 7.09
N ARG A 102 -16.08 25.54 6.33
CA ARG A 102 -16.51 24.18 6.69
C ARG A 102 -15.42 23.13 6.58
N LEU A 103 -14.18 23.54 6.34
CA LEU A 103 -13.03 22.64 6.25
C LEU A 103 -11.97 23.10 7.24
N PHE A 104 -11.54 22.19 8.11
CA PHE A 104 -10.54 22.47 9.12
C PHE A 104 -9.40 21.45 9.09
N VAL A 105 -8.20 21.93 9.38
CA VAL A 105 -6.95 21.19 9.36
C VAL A 105 -6.29 21.31 10.73
N SER A 106 -5.89 20.17 11.30
CA SER A 106 -5.13 20.15 12.54
C SER A 106 -3.79 20.86 12.39
N ASP A 107 -3.53 21.81 13.29
CA ASP A 107 -2.21 22.41 13.50
C ASP A 107 -1.09 21.38 13.79
N ARG A 108 -1.45 20.19 14.29
CA ARG A 108 -0.55 19.09 14.65
C ARG A 108 -0.39 18.04 13.56
N ALA A 109 -1.13 18.13 12.44
CA ALA A 109 -0.92 17.23 11.30
C ALA A 109 0.51 17.39 10.74
N HIS A 110 1.09 16.30 10.25
CA HIS A 110 2.43 16.31 9.68
C HIS A 110 2.40 16.71 8.21
N LEU A 111 3.50 17.26 7.71
CA LEU A 111 3.63 17.68 6.31
C LEU A 111 4.33 16.61 5.48
N VAL A 112 3.76 16.35 4.30
CA VAL A 112 4.42 15.66 3.20
C VAL A 112 4.98 16.74 2.27
N PHE A 113 6.16 16.48 1.71
CA PHE A 113 6.87 17.40 0.81
C PHE A 113 7.26 16.64 -0.44
N ASP A 114 7.63 17.34 -1.51
CA ASP A 114 7.98 16.71 -2.78
C ASP A 114 9.21 15.80 -2.64
N PHE A 115 10.19 16.16 -1.78
CA PHE A 115 11.30 15.24 -1.48
C PHE A 115 10.85 13.94 -0.80
N HIS A 116 9.74 13.94 -0.03
CA HIS A 116 9.20 12.70 0.54
C HIS A 116 8.70 11.78 -0.55
N GLN A 117 8.08 12.32 -1.61
CA GLN A 117 7.62 11.55 -2.77
C GLN A 117 8.81 10.98 -3.56
N ILE A 118 9.87 11.78 -3.74
CA ILE A 118 11.11 11.33 -4.40
C ILE A 118 11.72 10.15 -3.65
N VAL A 119 11.95 10.29 -2.33
CA VAL A 119 12.62 9.23 -1.55
C VAL A 119 11.75 7.98 -1.34
N ASP A 120 10.42 8.10 -1.41
CA ASP A 120 9.50 6.95 -1.47
C ASP A 120 9.77 6.14 -2.75
N GLY A 121 9.88 6.82 -3.90
CA GLY A 121 10.26 6.21 -5.17
C GLY A 121 11.65 5.58 -5.15
N LEU A 122 12.66 6.27 -4.60
CA LEU A 122 14.03 5.75 -4.47
C LEU A 122 14.08 4.50 -3.58
N LYS A 123 13.33 4.49 -2.48
CA LYS A 123 13.30 3.34 -1.58
C LYS A 123 12.67 2.11 -2.25
N GLU A 124 11.60 2.29 -3.01
CA GLU A 124 11.00 1.21 -3.80
C GLU A 124 11.97 0.61 -4.83
N VAL A 125 12.80 1.46 -5.46
CA VAL A 125 13.86 1.00 -6.38
C VAL A 125 14.94 0.23 -5.61
N GLU A 126 15.37 0.72 -4.46
CA GLU A 126 16.35 0.05 -3.59
C GLU A 126 15.89 -1.35 -3.16
N LEU A 127 14.57 -1.55 -2.97
CA LEU A 127 13.99 -2.84 -2.59
C LEU A 127 13.88 -3.84 -3.76
N GLY A 128 13.96 -3.39 -5.01
CA GLY A 128 13.90 -4.26 -6.19
C GLY A 128 12.70 -5.21 -6.21
N GLY A 129 12.97 -6.51 -6.29
CA GLY A 129 11.94 -7.56 -6.25
C GLY A 129 11.16 -7.67 -4.94
N SER A 130 11.62 -7.02 -3.88
CA SER A 130 10.94 -6.92 -2.58
C SER A 130 10.23 -5.57 -2.39
N SER A 131 9.97 -4.84 -3.49
CA SER A 131 9.19 -3.60 -3.45
C SER A 131 7.80 -3.83 -2.84
N ILE A 132 7.34 -2.86 -2.05
CA ILE A 132 6.07 -2.93 -1.33
C ILE A 132 4.92 -2.68 -2.31
N GLY A 133 5.14 -1.83 -3.31
CA GLY A 133 4.12 -1.31 -4.21
C GLY A 133 3.47 -0.05 -3.64
N THR A 134 4.26 0.86 -3.07
CA THR A 134 3.73 2.10 -2.49
C THR A 134 3.06 2.98 -3.55
N THR A 135 2.22 3.92 -3.11
CA THR A 135 1.61 4.91 -4.01
C THR A 135 2.59 5.99 -4.48
N LYS A 136 3.83 5.98 -3.98
CA LYS A 136 4.88 6.99 -4.22
C LYS A 136 4.48 8.41 -3.85
N LYS A 137 3.51 8.55 -2.94
CA LYS A 137 3.01 9.84 -2.45
C LYS A 137 3.74 10.33 -1.20
N GLY A 138 4.84 9.70 -0.79
CA GLY A 138 5.66 10.16 0.32
C GLY A 138 5.09 9.87 1.71
N ILE A 139 4.08 8.99 1.81
CA ILE A 139 3.40 8.65 3.06
C ILE A 139 4.35 8.00 4.06
N GLY A 140 5.05 6.95 3.64
CA GLY A 140 6.00 6.24 4.50
C GLY A 140 7.14 7.13 4.99
N PRO A 141 7.85 7.86 4.11
CA PRO A 141 8.88 8.80 4.52
C PRO A 141 8.38 9.89 5.50
N ALA A 142 7.17 10.41 5.31
CA ALA A 142 6.59 11.40 6.23
C ALA A 142 6.31 10.81 7.62
N TYR A 143 5.70 9.61 7.70
CA TYR A 143 5.50 8.91 8.98
C TYR A 143 6.82 8.50 9.63
N SER A 144 7.83 8.13 8.85
CA SER A 144 9.19 7.88 9.36
C SER A 144 9.80 9.14 9.98
N GLY A 145 9.62 10.30 9.36
CA GLY A 145 10.02 11.60 9.92
C GLY A 145 9.26 11.94 11.21
N LYS A 146 7.96 11.65 11.27
CA LYS A 146 7.13 11.79 12.49
C LYS A 146 7.67 10.93 13.63
N ALA A 147 7.91 9.64 13.40
CA ALA A 147 8.46 8.72 14.40
C ALA A 147 9.86 9.14 14.86
N SER A 148 10.68 9.64 13.93
CA SER A 148 12.02 10.17 14.22
C SER A 148 12.00 11.50 14.99
N ARG A 149 10.83 12.15 15.10
CA ARG A 149 10.63 13.50 15.66
C ARG A 149 11.36 14.60 14.87
N SER A 150 11.76 14.31 13.64
CA SER A 150 12.41 15.26 12.72
C SER A 150 11.41 15.87 11.73
N GLY A 151 10.21 15.30 11.60
CA GLY A 151 9.19 15.76 10.67
C GLY A 151 8.64 17.15 11.01
N LEU A 152 8.23 17.88 9.99
CA LEU A 152 7.51 19.14 10.13
C LEU A 152 6.00 18.92 10.23
N ARG A 153 5.33 19.88 10.84
CA ARG A 153 3.90 19.89 11.15
C ARG A 153 3.30 21.20 10.66
N VAL A 154 1.98 21.23 10.48
CA VAL A 154 1.26 22.41 9.97
C VAL A 154 1.62 23.68 10.74
N HIS A 155 1.65 23.65 12.09
CA HIS A 155 2.00 24.84 12.88
C HIS A 155 3.39 25.42 12.58
N HIS A 156 4.34 24.60 12.12
CA HIS A 156 5.68 25.08 11.79
C HIS A 156 5.66 26.01 10.57
N LEU A 157 4.65 25.94 9.69
CA LEU A 157 4.54 26.82 8.53
C LEU A 157 4.38 28.30 8.88
N PHE A 158 4.03 28.62 10.13
CA PHE A 158 3.78 30.00 10.56
C PHE A 158 4.97 30.67 11.27
N ASP A 159 6.06 29.93 11.49
CA ASP A 159 7.37 30.46 11.88
C ASP A 159 8.34 30.22 10.71
N GLN A 160 8.42 31.19 9.81
CA GLN A 160 9.13 31.06 8.53
C GLN A 160 10.63 30.81 8.70
N ALA A 161 11.26 31.46 9.69
CA ALA A 161 12.69 31.30 9.95
C ALA A 161 12.99 29.87 10.45
N THR A 162 12.24 29.43 11.48
CA THR A 162 12.40 28.08 12.02
C THR A 162 12.01 27.00 11.00
N PHE A 163 10.98 27.25 10.19
CA PHE A 163 10.57 26.35 9.11
C PHE A 163 11.71 26.13 8.12
N ALA A 164 12.28 27.20 7.58
CA ALA A 164 13.35 27.14 6.60
C ALA A 164 14.57 26.37 7.13
N ASP A 165 15.02 26.67 8.35
CA ASP A 165 16.16 25.99 8.97
C ASP A 165 15.93 24.50 9.19
N LYS A 166 14.74 24.13 9.67
CA LYS A 166 14.39 22.72 9.86
C LYS A 166 14.23 21.99 8.53
N PHE A 167 13.64 22.65 7.53
CA PHE A 167 13.42 22.09 6.20
C PHE A 167 14.76 21.73 5.53
N ARG A 168 15.72 22.66 5.49
CA ARG A 168 17.08 22.42 4.96
C ARG A 168 17.74 21.22 5.64
N LYS A 169 17.71 21.15 6.98
CA LYS A 169 18.27 20.03 7.75
C LYS A 169 17.63 18.68 7.40
N ILE A 170 16.32 18.64 7.18
CA ILE A 170 15.63 17.41 6.78
C ILE A 170 16.10 16.99 5.39
N VAL A 171 16.15 17.92 4.43
CA VAL A 171 16.61 17.66 3.06
C VAL A 171 18.06 17.15 3.06
N GLU A 172 18.97 17.80 3.78
CA GLU A 172 20.35 17.35 3.96
C GLU A 172 20.42 15.92 4.52
N GLY A 173 19.58 15.60 5.50
CA GLY A 173 19.48 14.24 6.04
C GLY A 173 19.06 13.21 4.99
N ARG A 174 18.20 13.59 4.04
CA ARG A 174 17.80 12.72 2.92
C ARG A 174 18.91 12.57 1.90
N PHE A 175 19.65 13.62 1.58
CA PHE A 175 20.84 13.52 0.73
C PHE A 175 21.90 12.61 1.31
N LYS A 176 22.13 12.66 2.63
CA LYS A 176 23.06 11.74 3.30
C LYS A 176 22.63 10.27 3.21
N ARG A 177 21.33 9.97 3.22
CA ARG A 177 20.82 8.59 3.15
C ARG A 177 20.73 8.04 1.73
N TYR A 178 20.31 8.84 0.76
CA TYR A 178 19.96 8.38 -0.59
C TYR A 178 20.88 8.91 -1.69
N GLY A 179 21.91 9.70 -1.32
CA GLY A 179 22.68 10.48 -2.27
C GLY A 179 21.96 11.77 -2.68
N HIS A 180 22.66 12.65 -3.40
CA HIS A 180 22.06 13.86 -3.94
C HIS A 180 21.08 13.53 -5.06
N PHE A 181 19.88 14.10 -4.98
CA PHE A 181 18.87 14.10 -6.02
C PHE A 181 18.48 15.54 -6.34
N GLU A 182 17.99 15.78 -7.55
CA GLU A 182 17.54 17.10 -7.99
C GLU A 182 16.37 17.58 -7.13
N TYR A 183 16.59 18.64 -6.33
CA TYR A 183 15.57 19.23 -5.47
C TYR A 183 15.92 20.69 -5.14
N ASP A 184 15.07 21.63 -5.59
CA ASP A 184 15.22 23.05 -5.28
C ASP A 184 14.71 23.35 -3.87
N THR A 185 15.63 23.29 -2.90
CA THR A 185 15.31 23.45 -1.48
C THR A 185 14.81 24.86 -1.17
N GLU A 186 15.41 25.89 -1.76
CA GLU A 186 15.05 27.28 -1.49
C GLU A 186 13.76 27.68 -2.20
N GLY A 187 13.56 27.24 -3.45
CA GLY A 187 12.30 27.43 -4.16
C GLY A 187 11.12 26.79 -3.44
N GLU A 188 11.31 25.59 -2.86
CA GLU A 188 10.28 24.93 -2.06
C GLU A 188 9.98 25.67 -0.76
N ILE A 189 10.98 26.25 -0.08
CA ILE A 189 10.75 27.09 1.10
C ILE A 189 9.88 28.31 0.75
N GLU A 190 10.18 29.01 -0.35
CA GLU A 190 9.38 30.17 -0.76
C GLU A 190 7.97 29.75 -1.23
N ARG A 191 7.84 28.63 -1.94
CA ARG A 191 6.53 28.06 -2.30
C ARG A 191 5.69 27.78 -1.07
N TYR A 192 6.26 27.15 -0.04
CA TYR A 192 5.53 26.81 1.18
C TYR A 192 5.17 28.02 2.04
N LYS A 193 5.92 29.12 1.96
CA LYS A 193 5.53 30.40 2.58
C LYS A 193 4.25 30.97 1.97
N VAL A 194 4.10 30.92 0.64
CA VAL A 194 2.85 31.32 -0.05
C VAL A 194 1.70 30.37 0.31
N LEU A 195 1.95 29.06 0.31
CA LEU A 195 0.94 28.06 0.69
C LEU A 195 0.51 28.18 2.16
N ALA A 196 1.41 28.59 3.06
CA ALA A 196 1.11 28.79 4.47
C ALA A 196 0.05 29.87 4.67
N GLU A 197 0.16 31.02 4.00
CA GLU A 197 -0.84 32.09 4.09
C GLU A 197 -2.20 31.63 3.56
N ARG A 198 -2.20 30.85 2.47
CA ARG A 198 -3.42 30.26 1.93
C ARG A 198 -4.04 29.22 2.87
N LEU A 199 -3.23 28.45 3.59
CA LEU A 199 -3.68 27.37 4.48
C LEU A 199 -4.17 27.90 5.84
N LYS A 200 -3.64 29.04 6.29
CA LYS A 200 -3.91 29.65 7.60
C LYS A 200 -5.39 29.70 8.00
N PRO A 201 -6.36 30.07 7.13
CA PRO A 201 -7.78 30.14 7.51
C PRO A 201 -8.40 28.77 7.84
N TYR A 202 -7.81 27.68 7.36
CA TYR A 202 -8.30 26.32 7.60
C TYR A 202 -7.70 25.72 8.89
N VAL A 203 -6.62 26.30 9.44
CA VAL A 203 -5.90 25.69 10.56
C VAL A 203 -6.59 25.95 11.89
N VAL A 204 -6.81 24.89 12.66
CA VAL A 204 -7.39 24.93 14.01
C VAL A 204 -6.63 24.02 14.95
N ASP A 205 -6.76 24.27 16.26
CA ASP A 205 -6.52 23.20 17.24
C ASP A 205 -7.64 22.16 17.09
N SER A 206 -7.35 21.09 16.36
CA SER A 206 -8.33 20.04 16.05
C SER A 206 -8.80 19.29 17.29
N VAL A 207 -7.97 19.21 18.33
CA VAL A 207 -8.31 18.52 19.58
C VAL A 207 -9.34 19.36 20.34
N ALA A 208 -9.06 20.65 20.54
CA ALA A 208 -10.02 21.56 21.16
C ALA A 208 -11.34 21.61 20.35
N TYR A 209 -11.24 21.65 19.02
CA TYR A 209 -12.39 21.66 18.13
C TYR A 209 -13.27 20.42 18.29
N ILE A 210 -12.69 19.21 18.20
CA ILE A 210 -13.49 17.97 18.25
C ILE A 210 -14.11 17.76 19.63
N HIS A 211 -13.40 18.10 20.71
CA HIS A 211 -13.95 18.01 22.07
C HIS A 211 -15.10 18.99 22.29
N LYS A 212 -15.01 20.21 21.75
CA LYS A 212 -16.12 21.17 21.75
C LYS A 212 -17.33 20.61 20.99
N ALA A 213 -17.13 20.10 19.78
CA ALA A 213 -18.21 19.49 18.99
C ALA A 213 -18.89 18.33 19.74
N LEU A 214 -18.11 17.45 20.37
CA LEU A 214 -18.64 16.35 21.16
C LEU A 214 -19.40 16.82 22.41
N ALA A 215 -18.92 17.86 23.10
CA ALA A 215 -19.61 18.45 24.25
C ALA A 215 -20.95 19.10 23.85
N GLU A 216 -21.00 19.71 22.67
CA GLU A 216 -22.21 20.23 22.04
C GLU A 216 -23.13 19.13 21.46
N LYS A 217 -22.80 17.85 21.70
CA LYS A 217 -23.55 16.68 21.23
C LYS A 217 -23.69 16.62 19.70
N LYS A 218 -22.71 17.15 18.97
CA LYS A 218 -22.64 17.00 17.52
C LYS A 218 -22.41 15.54 17.14
N ARG A 219 -23.02 15.12 16.03
CA ARG A 219 -22.83 13.80 15.42
C ARG A 219 -21.54 13.82 14.63
N VAL A 220 -20.57 13.02 15.07
CA VAL A 220 -19.26 12.90 14.44
C VAL A 220 -19.17 11.57 13.70
N LEU A 221 -18.83 11.64 12.42
CA LEU A 221 -18.46 10.50 11.58
C LEU A 221 -16.96 10.52 11.34
N VAL A 222 -16.30 9.37 11.53
CA VAL A 222 -14.90 9.19 11.19
C VAL A 222 -14.78 8.32 9.96
N GLU A 223 -14.16 8.88 8.93
CA GLU A 223 -13.86 8.22 7.66
C GLU A 223 -12.48 7.58 7.73
N GLY A 224 -12.45 6.25 7.87
CA GLY A 224 -11.22 5.47 7.83
C GLY A 224 -10.57 5.46 6.45
N ALA A 225 -9.25 5.69 6.41
CA ALA A 225 -8.44 5.50 5.22
C ALA A 225 -7.85 4.08 5.18
N ASN A 226 -7.56 3.57 3.97
CA ASN A 226 -7.03 2.21 3.78
C ASN A 226 -7.92 1.15 4.49
N ALA A 227 -7.34 0.11 5.08
CA ALA A 227 -8.09 -0.97 5.71
C ALA A 227 -7.20 -1.78 6.65
N LEU A 228 -7.81 -2.59 7.52
CA LEU A 228 -7.13 -3.36 8.57
C LEU A 228 -5.93 -4.15 8.08
N MET A 229 -6.02 -4.86 6.95
CA MET A 229 -4.91 -5.69 6.48
C MET A 229 -3.75 -4.89 5.87
N LEU A 230 -3.91 -3.57 5.77
CA LEU A 230 -2.87 -2.60 5.45
C LEU A 230 -2.41 -1.80 6.68
N ASP A 231 -2.87 -2.13 7.88
CA ASP A 231 -2.42 -1.50 9.12
C ASP A 231 -0.92 -1.77 9.37
N LEU A 232 -0.21 -0.78 9.92
CA LEU A 232 1.22 -0.89 10.17
C LEU A 232 1.59 -2.03 11.14
N ASP A 233 0.77 -2.25 12.16
CA ASP A 233 1.03 -3.22 13.21
C ASP A 233 0.33 -4.56 12.91
N PHE A 234 -0.91 -4.48 12.43
CA PHE A 234 -1.79 -5.65 12.32
C PHE A 234 -1.99 -6.19 10.91
N GLY A 235 -1.52 -5.48 9.88
CA GLY A 235 -1.65 -5.91 8.49
C GLY A 235 -0.60 -6.94 8.06
N THR A 236 -0.53 -7.22 6.75
CA THR A 236 0.47 -8.13 6.19
C THR A 236 1.86 -7.50 6.06
N TYR A 237 2.48 -7.13 7.18
CA TYR A 237 3.78 -6.48 7.22
C TYR A 237 4.86 -7.30 6.48
N PRO A 238 5.70 -6.69 5.61
CA PRO A 238 5.87 -5.25 5.37
C PRO A 238 4.96 -4.65 4.29
N PHE A 239 4.05 -5.43 3.70
CA PHE A 239 3.15 -4.98 2.63
C PHE A 239 1.92 -4.24 3.17
N VAL A 240 2.18 -3.14 3.88
CA VAL A 240 1.20 -2.35 4.62
C VAL A 240 1.44 -0.85 4.39
N THR A 241 0.51 -0.01 4.83
CA THR A 241 0.74 1.43 4.92
C THR A 241 1.53 1.76 6.19
N SER A 242 1.96 3.02 6.34
CA SER A 242 2.76 3.49 7.48
C SER A 242 1.92 4.17 8.58
N SER A 243 0.60 3.96 8.57
CA SER A 243 -0.31 4.53 9.56
C SER A 243 -1.16 3.45 10.20
N SER A 244 -1.67 3.72 11.41
CA SER A 244 -2.70 2.88 12.00
C SER A 244 -4.05 3.14 11.32
N THR A 245 -4.59 2.12 10.67
CA THR A 245 -5.87 2.11 9.94
C THR A 245 -6.99 1.48 10.76
N THR A 246 -6.69 1.11 12.00
CA THR A 246 -7.64 0.47 12.94
C THR A 246 -8.42 1.50 13.75
N ILE A 247 -9.31 1.00 14.60
CA ILE A 247 -10.06 1.79 15.58
C ILE A 247 -9.14 2.58 16.53
N GLY A 248 -7.96 2.06 16.85
CA GLY A 248 -6.95 2.76 17.66
C GLY A 248 -6.38 4.01 16.95
N GLY A 249 -6.30 3.97 15.62
CA GLY A 249 -5.93 5.11 14.78
C GLY A 249 -6.91 6.28 14.89
N VAL A 250 -8.18 6.03 15.23
CA VAL A 250 -9.19 7.08 15.45
C VAL A 250 -8.87 7.86 16.71
N CYS A 251 -8.62 7.16 17.82
CA CYS A 251 -8.29 7.79 19.10
C CYS A 251 -7.00 8.61 19.00
N THR A 252 -5.93 7.99 18.47
CA THR A 252 -4.63 8.66 18.38
C THR A 252 -4.62 9.77 17.32
N GLY A 253 -5.40 9.63 16.25
CA GLY A 253 -5.47 10.60 15.17
C GLY A 253 -6.32 11.83 15.46
N LEU A 254 -7.38 11.70 16.26
CA LEU A 254 -8.29 12.81 16.60
C LEU A 254 -8.10 13.34 18.03
N GLY A 255 -7.36 12.64 18.89
CA GLY A 255 -7.17 13.03 20.29
C GLY A 255 -8.42 12.82 21.15
N ILE A 256 -9.23 11.81 20.84
CA ILE A 256 -10.45 11.47 21.58
C ILE A 256 -10.24 10.21 22.44
N PRO A 257 -10.85 10.12 23.64
CA PRO A 257 -10.70 8.93 24.47
C PRO A 257 -11.52 7.77 23.88
N PRO A 258 -11.08 6.50 24.04
CA PRO A 258 -11.75 5.33 23.46
C PRO A 258 -13.25 5.25 23.78
N LYS A 259 -13.65 5.64 25.00
CA LYS A 259 -15.06 5.66 25.45
C LYS A 259 -16.00 6.58 24.64
N MET A 260 -15.47 7.44 23.78
CA MET A 260 -16.28 8.30 22.90
C MET A 260 -16.65 7.60 21.61
N ILE A 261 -15.96 6.52 21.23
CA ILE A 261 -16.38 5.65 20.14
C ILE A 261 -17.61 4.90 20.63
N GLY A 262 -18.67 4.89 19.83
CA GLY A 262 -19.86 4.12 20.21
C GLY A 262 -20.58 3.44 19.06
N LYS A 263 -20.18 3.67 17.81
CA LYS A 263 -20.51 2.73 16.74
C LYS A 263 -19.34 2.58 15.77
N SER A 264 -18.96 1.36 15.49
CA SER A 264 -17.91 0.99 14.56
C SER A 264 -18.49 0.09 13.47
N ILE A 265 -18.21 0.45 12.21
CA ILE A 265 -18.77 -0.22 11.04
C ILE A 265 -17.63 -0.76 10.19
N GLY A 266 -17.59 -2.07 10.01
CA GLY A 266 -16.65 -2.74 9.12
C GLY A 266 -17.18 -2.79 7.70
N VAL A 267 -16.50 -2.17 6.74
CA VAL A 267 -16.84 -2.27 5.32
C VAL A 267 -16.12 -3.49 4.74
N VAL A 268 -16.92 -4.43 4.25
CA VAL A 268 -16.51 -5.74 3.75
C VAL A 268 -16.95 -5.82 2.30
N LYS A 269 -16.04 -6.13 1.37
CA LYS A 269 -16.45 -6.50 0.02
C LYS A 269 -16.83 -7.99 0.00
N ALA A 270 -17.84 -8.37 -0.79
CA ALA A 270 -18.33 -9.75 -0.91
C ALA A 270 -17.30 -10.76 -1.46
N TYR A 271 -16.14 -10.26 -1.86
CA TYR A 271 -14.95 -11.01 -2.26
C TYR A 271 -13.73 -10.19 -1.82
N THR A 272 -12.53 -10.74 -1.92
CA THR A 272 -11.32 -10.04 -1.48
C THR A 272 -10.55 -9.49 -2.68
N THR A 273 -9.93 -8.33 -2.47
CA THR A 273 -9.05 -7.72 -3.47
C THR A 273 -7.81 -7.17 -2.81
N ARG A 274 -6.68 -7.19 -3.53
CA ARG A 274 -5.43 -6.62 -3.07
C ARG A 274 -4.71 -5.83 -4.16
N VAL A 275 -4.11 -4.72 -3.75
CA VAL A 275 -3.16 -3.93 -4.54
C VAL A 275 -1.77 -4.10 -3.94
N GLY A 276 -0.76 -4.38 -4.78
CA GLY A 276 0.63 -4.56 -4.35
C GLY A 276 1.04 -6.02 -4.13
N GLY A 277 2.29 -6.20 -3.69
CA GLY A 277 2.89 -7.49 -3.42
C GLY A 277 2.38 -8.14 -2.12
N GLY A 278 2.87 -9.35 -1.83
CA GLY A 278 2.62 -10.10 -0.58
C GLY A 278 1.63 -11.28 -0.69
N PRO A 279 1.55 -12.16 0.31
CA PRO A 279 0.73 -13.38 0.25
C PRO A 279 -0.77 -13.09 0.28
N PHE A 280 -1.54 -13.73 -0.60
CA PHE A 280 -2.99 -13.55 -0.69
C PHE A 280 -3.67 -14.92 -0.73
N PRO A 281 -4.02 -15.50 0.44
CA PRO A 281 -4.43 -16.90 0.54
C PRO A 281 -5.61 -17.29 -0.35
N SER A 282 -6.61 -16.42 -0.45
CA SER A 282 -7.82 -16.69 -1.24
C SER A 282 -7.75 -16.24 -2.70
N GLU A 283 -6.57 -15.82 -3.18
CA GLU A 283 -6.38 -15.34 -4.55
C GLU A 283 -6.78 -16.40 -5.57
N GLN A 284 -7.51 -15.97 -6.60
CA GLN A 284 -7.91 -16.80 -7.72
C GLN A 284 -7.12 -16.41 -8.97
N LEU A 285 -6.23 -17.30 -9.42
CA LEU A 285 -5.46 -17.15 -10.66
C LEU A 285 -6.12 -17.87 -11.85
N ASN A 286 -7.44 -18.02 -11.80
CA ASN A 286 -8.28 -18.74 -12.75
C ASN A 286 -9.43 -17.82 -13.24
N ASP A 287 -10.35 -18.39 -14.01
CA ASP A 287 -11.48 -17.65 -14.59
C ASP A 287 -12.38 -16.98 -13.55
N THR A 288 -12.50 -17.54 -12.34
CA THR A 288 -13.20 -16.86 -11.24
C THR A 288 -12.50 -15.54 -10.88
N GLY A 289 -11.18 -15.54 -10.76
CA GLY A 289 -10.42 -14.33 -10.48
C GLY A 289 -10.57 -13.27 -11.58
N VAL A 290 -10.63 -13.71 -12.84
CA VAL A 290 -10.91 -12.83 -13.99
C VAL A 290 -12.32 -12.26 -13.91
N HIS A 291 -13.34 -13.10 -13.64
CA HIS A 291 -14.73 -12.67 -13.44
C HIS A 291 -14.85 -11.60 -12.36
N LEU A 292 -14.31 -11.86 -11.17
CA LEU A 292 -14.34 -10.91 -10.04
C LEU A 292 -13.64 -9.58 -10.40
N GLN A 293 -12.55 -9.65 -11.16
CA GLN A 293 -11.82 -8.47 -11.60
C GLN A 293 -12.61 -7.65 -12.63
N GLU A 294 -13.21 -8.31 -13.62
CA GLU A 294 -13.89 -7.64 -14.73
C GLU A 294 -15.25 -7.08 -14.32
N VAL A 295 -16.10 -7.89 -13.70
CA VAL A 295 -17.43 -7.49 -13.25
C VAL A 295 -17.34 -6.49 -12.10
N GLY A 296 -16.43 -6.73 -11.15
CA GLY A 296 -16.19 -5.83 -10.02
C GLY A 296 -15.42 -4.56 -10.37
N ARG A 297 -15.00 -4.41 -11.63
CA ARG A 297 -14.16 -3.32 -12.13
C ARG A 297 -12.92 -3.01 -11.30
N GLU A 298 -12.15 -4.04 -11.00
CA GLU A 298 -11.04 -3.97 -10.06
C GLU A 298 -9.74 -3.48 -10.70
N TRP A 299 -9.76 -2.19 -11.05
CA TRP A 299 -8.60 -1.42 -11.53
C TRP A 299 -8.33 -0.21 -10.63
N GLY A 300 -7.04 0.08 -10.42
CA GLY A 300 -6.62 1.28 -9.72
C GLY A 300 -6.98 2.53 -10.52
N VAL A 301 -7.74 3.45 -9.94
CA VAL A 301 -8.23 4.66 -10.64
C VAL A 301 -7.08 5.57 -11.08
N THR A 302 -6.04 5.72 -10.24
CA THR A 302 -4.88 6.56 -10.55
C THR A 302 -3.83 5.83 -11.38
N THR A 303 -3.60 4.54 -11.12
CA THR A 303 -2.46 3.79 -11.68
C THR A 303 -2.83 2.91 -12.88
N GLY A 304 -4.13 2.67 -13.11
CA GLY A 304 -4.62 1.69 -14.08
C GLY A 304 -4.27 0.24 -13.74
N ARG A 305 -3.61 -0.03 -12.60
CA ARG A 305 -3.14 -1.37 -12.26
C ARG A 305 -4.32 -2.29 -11.93
N ARG A 306 -4.32 -3.47 -12.54
CA ARG A 306 -5.21 -4.59 -12.20
C ARG A 306 -5.01 -4.97 -10.74
N ARG A 307 -6.10 -5.14 -9.99
CA ARG A 307 -6.05 -5.65 -8.63
C ARG A 307 -6.10 -7.17 -8.64
N ARG A 308 -5.38 -7.79 -7.71
CA ARG A 308 -5.49 -9.23 -7.45
C ARG A 308 -6.85 -9.50 -6.81
N CYS A 309 -7.54 -10.55 -7.24
CA CYS A 309 -8.91 -10.86 -6.79
C CYS A 309 -8.98 -12.29 -6.25
N GLY A 310 -9.79 -12.49 -5.22
CA GLY A 310 -9.91 -13.77 -4.53
C GLY A 310 -11.27 -13.92 -3.87
N TRP A 311 -11.57 -15.14 -3.41
CA TRP A 311 -12.79 -15.43 -2.67
C TRP A 311 -12.87 -14.64 -1.35
N LEU A 312 -14.07 -14.53 -0.78
CA LEU A 312 -14.23 -13.95 0.55
C LEU A 312 -13.43 -14.76 1.57
N ASP A 313 -12.73 -14.07 2.47
CA ASP A 313 -11.88 -14.68 3.48
C ASP A 313 -12.36 -14.33 4.88
N LEU A 314 -12.99 -15.31 5.55
CA LEU A 314 -13.53 -15.12 6.89
C LEU A 314 -12.47 -15.29 7.99
N VAL A 315 -11.31 -15.90 7.69
CA VAL A 315 -10.18 -15.92 8.63
C VAL A 315 -9.66 -14.48 8.80
N VAL A 316 -9.51 -13.77 7.68
CA VAL A 316 -9.17 -12.34 7.66
C VAL A 316 -10.22 -11.50 8.37
N LEU A 317 -11.51 -11.68 8.03
CA LEU A 317 -12.56 -10.86 8.65
C LEU A 317 -12.71 -11.11 10.14
N ARG A 318 -12.58 -12.35 10.61
CA ARG A 318 -12.60 -12.67 12.05
C ARG A 318 -11.46 -11.98 12.79
N TYR A 319 -10.25 -12.00 12.22
CA TYR A 319 -9.11 -11.25 12.76
C TYR A 319 -9.36 -9.73 12.76
N SER A 320 -9.97 -9.21 11.69
CA SER A 320 -10.36 -7.80 11.58
C SER A 320 -11.41 -7.38 12.62
N CYS A 321 -12.43 -8.22 12.86
CA CYS A 321 -13.44 -8.04 13.90
C CYS A 321 -12.81 -8.01 15.29
N LEU A 322 -11.83 -8.89 15.56
CA LEU A 322 -11.15 -8.95 16.86
C LEU A 322 -10.45 -7.63 17.20
N ILE A 323 -9.78 -7.03 16.21
CA ILE A 323 -8.98 -5.81 16.43
C ILE A 323 -9.85 -4.56 16.48
N ASN A 324 -10.85 -4.46 15.60
CA ASN A 324 -11.65 -3.24 15.46
C ASN A 324 -12.95 -3.25 16.28
N GLY A 325 -13.41 -4.41 16.74
CA GLY A 325 -14.61 -4.55 17.55
C GLY A 325 -15.88 -4.07 16.84
N TYR A 326 -16.09 -4.47 15.58
CA TYR A 326 -17.20 -3.99 14.76
C TYR A 326 -18.57 -4.26 15.39
N ASP A 327 -19.40 -3.22 15.49
CA ASP A 327 -20.80 -3.33 15.92
C ASP A 327 -21.70 -3.85 14.79
N SER A 328 -21.38 -3.49 13.56
CA SER A 328 -22.05 -3.99 12.36
C SER A 328 -21.16 -3.94 11.12
N LEU A 329 -21.58 -4.64 10.07
CA LEU A 329 -20.90 -4.72 8.79
C LEU A 329 -21.70 -4.04 7.67
N ASN A 330 -20.98 -3.52 6.68
CA ASN A 330 -21.50 -3.12 5.39
C ASN A 330 -20.90 -4.02 4.31
N LEU A 331 -21.71 -4.91 3.75
CA LEU A 331 -21.32 -5.87 2.73
C LEU A 331 -21.51 -5.27 1.33
N THR A 332 -20.42 -4.95 0.63
CA THR A 332 -20.43 -4.24 -0.65
C THR A 332 -20.15 -5.16 -1.83
N LYS A 333 -20.58 -4.70 -3.03
CA LYS A 333 -20.37 -5.38 -4.32
C LYS A 333 -20.89 -6.82 -4.35
N LEU A 334 -22.02 -7.06 -3.70
CA LEU A 334 -22.62 -8.40 -3.66
C LEU A 334 -23.09 -8.85 -5.05
N ASP A 335 -23.49 -7.89 -5.89
CA ASP A 335 -23.92 -8.08 -7.28
C ASP A 335 -22.83 -8.66 -8.19
N VAL A 336 -21.55 -8.54 -7.83
CA VAL A 336 -20.44 -9.11 -8.60
C VAL A 336 -20.49 -10.65 -8.60
N LEU A 337 -21.19 -11.24 -7.64
CA LEU A 337 -21.36 -12.69 -7.51
C LEU A 337 -22.61 -13.21 -8.24
N ASP A 338 -23.39 -12.34 -8.91
CA ASP A 338 -24.70 -12.67 -9.48
C ASP A 338 -24.68 -13.86 -10.44
N ASP A 339 -23.66 -13.97 -11.28
CA ASP A 339 -23.60 -14.96 -12.37
C ASP A 339 -22.93 -16.30 -11.98
N LEU A 340 -22.40 -16.40 -10.76
CA LEU A 340 -21.66 -17.58 -10.32
C LEU A 340 -22.62 -18.70 -9.92
N ALA A 341 -22.36 -19.93 -10.39
CA ALA A 341 -23.12 -21.12 -9.99
C ALA A 341 -22.76 -21.59 -8.57
N GLU A 342 -21.49 -21.44 -8.20
CA GLU A 342 -20.96 -21.77 -6.88
C GLU A 342 -20.08 -20.63 -6.37
N ILE A 343 -20.15 -20.36 -5.07
CA ILE A 343 -19.37 -19.33 -4.41
C ILE A 343 -18.61 -19.98 -3.27
N LYS A 344 -17.28 -19.83 -3.27
CA LYS A 344 -16.42 -20.33 -2.20
C LYS A 344 -16.13 -19.24 -1.17
N ILE A 345 -16.03 -19.64 0.09
CA ILE A 345 -15.66 -18.76 1.20
C ILE A 345 -14.57 -19.46 2.01
N ALA A 346 -13.43 -18.81 2.19
CA ALA A 346 -12.34 -19.32 3.01
C ALA A 346 -12.70 -19.22 4.50
N THR A 347 -12.63 -20.35 5.21
CA THR A 347 -13.07 -20.47 6.62
C THR A 347 -11.93 -20.85 7.56
N LYS A 348 -10.90 -21.53 7.05
CA LYS A 348 -9.74 -21.97 7.82
C LYS A 348 -8.45 -21.87 7.03
N TYR A 349 -7.36 -21.67 7.76
CA TYR A 349 -6.01 -21.81 7.24
C TYR A 349 -5.35 -23.01 7.89
N LEU A 350 -4.74 -23.85 7.07
CA LEU A 350 -4.03 -25.05 7.48
C LEU A 350 -2.54 -24.88 7.12
N VAL A 351 -1.64 -25.33 7.98
CA VAL A 351 -0.22 -25.48 7.65
C VAL A 351 0.20 -26.88 8.03
N ASP A 352 0.72 -27.63 7.08
CA ASP A 352 1.07 -29.05 7.26
C ASP A 352 -0.11 -29.87 7.82
N GLY A 353 -1.32 -29.59 7.33
CA GLY A 353 -2.57 -30.23 7.75
C GLY A 353 -3.12 -29.81 9.12
N LYS A 354 -2.51 -28.83 9.80
CA LYS A 354 -2.96 -28.33 11.12
C LYS A 354 -3.61 -26.95 11.00
N GLU A 355 -4.78 -26.79 11.61
CA GLU A 355 -5.51 -25.52 11.60
C GLU A 355 -4.75 -24.46 12.41
N LEU A 356 -4.59 -23.27 11.82
CA LEU A 356 -4.07 -22.11 12.51
C LEU A 356 -5.17 -21.47 13.38
N PRO A 357 -4.85 -21.02 14.61
CA PRO A 357 -5.83 -20.41 15.50
C PRO A 357 -6.32 -19.03 15.02
N GLY A 358 -5.62 -18.42 14.05
CA GLY A 358 -5.96 -17.10 13.53
C GLY A 358 -5.04 -16.70 12.37
N PHE A 359 -5.00 -15.41 12.07
CA PHE A 359 -4.14 -14.88 11.02
C PHE A 359 -2.67 -14.86 11.47
N PRO A 360 -1.74 -15.52 10.73
CA PRO A 360 -0.34 -15.58 11.13
C PRO A 360 0.39 -14.25 10.85
N ALA A 361 1.25 -13.83 11.78
CA ALA A 361 2.09 -12.65 11.61
C ALA A 361 3.24 -12.86 10.60
N ASP A 362 3.78 -14.08 10.51
CA ASP A 362 4.87 -14.43 9.60
C ASP A 362 4.34 -14.68 8.18
N LEU A 363 4.79 -13.87 7.21
CA LEU A 363 4.42 -14.02 5.80
C LEU A 363 4.92 -15.31 5.18
N GLY A 364 6.00 -15.91 5.69
CA GLY A 364 6.49 -17.22 5.27
C GLY A 364 5.54 -18.33 5.67
N VAL A 365 4.85 -18.19 6.81
CA VAL A 365 3.76 -19.08 7.22
C VAL A 365 2.51 -18.78 6.38
N LEU A 366 2.14 -17.50 6.24
CA LEU A 366 0.98 -17.10 5.45
C LEU A 366 1.06 -17.54 3.98
N ALA A 367 2.27 -17.57 3.39
CA ALA A 367 2.47 -18.00 2.02
C ALA A 367 2.34 -19.52 1.81
N LYS A 368 2.36 -20.30 2.89
CA LYS A 368 2.25 -21.77 2.86
C LYS A 368 0.89 -22.29 3.29
N VAL A 369 -0.05 -21.40 3.61
CA VAL A 369 -1.35 -21.84 4.11
C VAL A 369 -2.13 -22.54 3.01
N ASP A 370 -2.62 -23.74 3.33
CA ASP A 370 -3.68 -24.38 2.60
C ASP A 370 -5.00 -23.81 3.10
N VAL A 371 -5.82 -23.31 2.18
CA VAL A 371 -7.09 -22.67 2.52
C VAL A 371 -8.22 -23.68 2.43
N GLU A 372 -8.95 -23.87 3.53
CA GLU A 372 -10.19 -24.64 3.54
C GLU A 372 -11.35 -23.72 3.15
N TYR A 373 -12.16 -24.18 2.20
CA TYR A 373 -13.31 -23.45 1.70
C TYR A 373 -14.61 -24.18 2.02
N VAL A 374 -15.64 -23.43 2.39
CA VAL A 374 -17.02 -23.86 2.20
C VAL A 374 -17.48 -23.43 0.80
N THR A 375 -18.28 -24.28 0.15
CA THR A 375 -18.93 -23.94 -1.11
C THR A 375 -20.42 -23.73 -0.85
N LEU A 376 -20.92 -22.56 -1.22
CA LEU A 376 -22.34 -22.23 -1.19
C LEU A 376 -22.88 -22.18 -2.63
N PRO A 377 -24.15 -22.56 -2.87
CA PRO A 377 -24.77 -22.37 -4.16
C PRO A 377 -24.89 -20.86 -4.44
N GLY A 378 -24.51 -20.45 -5.65
CA GLY A 378 -24.78 -19.11 -6.14
C GLY A 378 -26.26 -18.92 -6.46
N TRP A 379 -26.64 -17.72 -6.91
CA TRP A 379 -28.03 -17.39 -7.18
C TRP A 379 -28.36 -17.12 -8.65
N GLN A 380 -27.36 -16.94 -9.53
CA GLN A 380 -27.53 -16.87 -10.99
C GLN A 380 -28.66 -15.93 -11.43
N SER A 381 -28.78 -14.79 -10.75
CA SER A 381 -29.90 -13.86 -10.91
C SER A 381 -29.48 -12.44 -10.51
N PRO A 382 -29.84 -11.40 -11.27
CA PRO A 382 -29.39 -10.05 -11.00
C PRO A 382 -30.05 -9.46 -9.74
N ILE A 383 -29.24 -8.99 -8.78
CA ILE A 383 -29.74 -8.37 -7.53
C ILE A 383 -29.69 -6.83 -7.55
N THR A 384 -29.18 -6.23 -8.63
CA THR A 384 -28.93 -4.78 -8.72
C THR A 384 -30.17 -3.89 -8.53
N SER A 385 -31.36 -4.45 -8.74
CA SER A 385 -32.63 -3.76 -8.54
C SER A 385 -33.18 -3.86 -7.11
N ALA A 386 -32.62 -4.70 -6.24
CA ALA A 386 -33.09 -4.92 -4.87
C ALA A 386 -32.98 -3.65 -4.01
N THR A 387 -34.04 -3.32 -3.26
CA THR A 387 -34.11 -2.17 -2.34
C THR A 387 -34.28 -2.59 -0.88
N SER A 388 -34.45 -3.89 -0.62
CA SER A 388 -34.71 -4.44 0.71
C SER A 388 -34.15 -5.85 0.81
N TYR A 389 -33.90 -6.30 2.03
CA TYR A 389 -33.37 -7.64 2.28
C TYR A 389 -34.32 -8.73 1.76
N GLY A 390 -35.63 -8.52 1.92
CA GLY A 390 -36.67 -9.43 1.44
C GLY A 390 -36.65 -9.66 -0.08
N ALA A 391 -36.20 -8.66 -0.85
CA ALA A 391 -36.10 -8.74 -2.32
C ALA A 391 -34.89 -9.53 -2.83
N LEU A 392 -33.95 -9.93 -1.95
CA LEU A 392 -32.80 -10.74 -2.35
C LEU A 392 -33.19 -12.21 -2.62
N PRO A 393 -32.55 -12.88 -3.60
CA PRO A 393 -32.69 -14.33 -3.80
C PRO A 393 -32.33 -15.12 -2.53
N GLU A 394 -32.90 -16.30 -2.37
CA GLU A 394 -32.71 -17.12 -1.17
C GLU A 394 -31.24 -17.50 -0.94
N ASN A 395 -30.52 -17.91 -1.99
CA ASN A 395 -29.10 -18.23 -1.87
C ASN A 395 -28.23 -17.00 -1.54
N CYS A 396 -28.63 -15.81 -2.02
CA CYS A 396 -27.99 -14.55 -1.65
C CYS A 396 -28.19 -14.24 -0.16
N LYS A 397 -29.41 -14.43 0.36
CA LYS A 397 -29.70 -14.29 1.80
C LYS A 397 -28.90 -15.28 2.64
N LYS A 398 -28.77 -16.54 2.19
CA LYS A 398 -27.93 -17.56 2.84
C LYS A 398 -26.46 -17.16 2.88
N TYR A 399 -25.94 -16.59 1.79
CA TYR A 399 -24.58 -16.06 1.75
C TYR A 399 -24.35 -14.98 2.83
N VAL A 400 -25.26 -14.00 2.93
CA VAL A 400 -25.19 -12.96 3.97
C VAL A 400 -25.29 -13.56 5.37
N SER A 401 -26.25 -14.46 5.58
CA SER A 401 -26.48 -15.10 6.89
C SER A 401 -25.27 -15.92 7.34
N TYR A 402 -24.60 -16.62 6.41
CA TYR A 402 -23.39 -17.38 6.70
C TYR A 402 -22.25 -16.49 7.21
N ILE A 403 -22.09 -15.29 6.64
CA ILE A 403 -21.09 -14.30 7.11
C ILE A 403 -21.44 -13.82 8.52
N GLU A 404 -22.71 -13.47 8.77
CA GLU A 404 -23.20 -13.02 10.07
C GLU A 404 -23.00 -14.08 11.16
N GLU A 405 -23.35 -15.34 10.86
CA GLU A 405 -23.21 -16.47 11.77
C GLU A 405 -21.73 -16.75 12.10
N PHE A 406 -20.87 -16.79 11.07
CA PHE A 406 -19.45 -17.07 11.27
C PHE A 406 -18.75 -15.98 12.09
N LEU A 407 -19.06 -14.70 11.84
CA LEU A 407 -18.41 -13.57 12.50
C LEU A 407 -19.10 -13.16 13.80
N SER A 408 -20.34 -13.60 14.03
CA SER A 408 -21.20 -13.09 15.11
C SER A 408 -21.35 -11.56 15.12
N VAL A 409 -21.32 -10.95 13.92
CA VAL A 409 -21.51 -9.50 13.71
C VAL A 409 -22.58 -9.31 12.63
N PRO A 410 -23.62 -8.49 12.88
CA PRO A 410 -24.71 -8.31 11.93
C PRO A 410 -24.28 -7.50 10.71
N VAL A 411 -24.81 -7.85 9.54
CA VAL A 411 -24.71 -7.06 8.31
C VAL A 411 -25.86 -6.07 8.28
N GLU A 412 -25.57 -4.79 8.55
CA GLU A 412 -26.58 -3.73 8.60
C GLU A 412 -26.80 -3.07 7.24
N TRP A 413 -25.81 -3.12 6.35
CA TRP A 413 -25.88 -2.53 5.02
C TRP A 413 -25.42 -3.51 3.95
N ILE A 414 -26.12 -3.52 2.81
CA ILE A 414 -25.78 -4.36 1.66
C ILE A 414 -25.73 -3.52 0.40
N GLY A 415 -24.59 -3.52 -0.27
CA GLY A 415 -24.35 -2.89 -1.58
C GLY A 415 -24.58 -3.87 -2.73
N VAL A 416 -25.59 -3.58 -3.55
CA VAL A 416 -26.02 -4.39 -4.71
C VAL A 416 -25.73 -3.67 -6.03
N GLY A 417 -24.53 -3.11 -6.18
CA GLY A 417 -24.04 -2.70 -7.49
C GLY A 417 -24.25 -1.26 -7.92
N PRO A 418 -23.80 -0.92 -9.14
CA PRO A 418 -23.72 0.44 -9.65
C PRO A 418 -25.07 1.16 -9.59
N GLY A 419 -25.29 2.10 -8.66
CA GLY A 419 -26.54 2.83 -8.51
C GLY A 419 -26.99 3.54 -9.79
N ARG A 420 -28.32 3.59 -9.94
CA ARG A 420 -29.07 3.88 -11.16
C ARG A 420 -28.59 5.11 -11.95
N GLU A 421 -27.97 4.87 -13.11
CA GLU A 421 -28.53 5.19 -14.46
C GLU A 421 -27.46 5.34 -15.55
N LYS A 422 -27.80 4.85 -16.76
CA LYS A 422 -27.03 4.96 -18.00
C LYS A 422 -26.93 6.42 -18.46
N SER A 423 -25.73 6.93 -18.70
CA SER A 423 -25.51 8.08 -19.59
C SER A 423 -24.14 8.02 -20.28
N SER A 424 -24.20 7.67 -21.57
CA SER A 424 -23.27 7.89 -22.70
C SER A 424 -21.81 7.36 -22.68
N PRO A 425 -21.28 6.85 -23.81
CA PRO A 425 -19.88 6.43 -23.94
C PRO A 425 -19.01 7.60 -24.41
N SER A 426 -18.33 8.29 -23.50
CA SER A 426 -17.04 8.95 -23.77
C SER A 426 -16.53 9.72 -22.56
N THR A 427 -15.23 9.55 -22.31
CA THR A 427 -14.38 10.21 -21.30
C THR A 427 -14.59 9.74 -19.86
N GLY A 428 -13.50 9.33 -19.24
CA GLY A 428 -13.50 8.43 -18.09
C GLY A 428 -13.85 9.11 -16.78
N ASN A 429 -14.45 8.30 -15.88
CA ASN A 429 -14.02 8.16 -14.49
C ASN A 429 -14.94 7.13 -13.81
N GLY A 430 -14.34 6.10 -13.21
CA GLY A 430 -14.99 4.94 -12.59
C GLY A 430 -15.74 5.25 -11.29
N ALA A 431 -16.66 6.21 -11.31
CA ALA A 431 -17.59 6.46 -10.22
C ALA A 431 -18.85 5.62 -10.42
N GLU A 432 -18.82 4.39 -9.93
CA GLU A 432 -20.02 3.59 -9.77
C GLU A 432 -20.77 4.09 -8.54
N ASN A 433 -22.00 4.58 -8.70
CA ASN A 433 -22.94 4.67 -7.57
C ASN A 433 -22.99 3.28 -6.89
N VAL A 434 -23.17 3.05 -5.59
CA VAL A 434 -23.45 1.66 -5.13
C VAL A 434 -24.77 1.71 -4.40
N LYS A 435 -25.74 0.91 -4.84
CA LYS A 435 -27.04 0.88 -4.20
C LYS A 435 -26.90 0.13 -2.88
N ILE A 436 -26.87 0.87 -1.79
CA ILE A 436 -26.83 0.31 -0.44
C ILE A 436 -28.21 0.47 0.20
N PHE A 437 -28.75 -0.59 0.79
CA PHE A 437 -29.94 -0.51 1.63
C PHE A 437 -29.64 -1.02 3.04
N SER A 438 -30.38 -0.51 4.02
CA SER A 438 -30.34 -0.98 5.39
C SER A 438 -31.07 -2.33 5.51
N ALA A 439 -30.41 -3.33 6.09
CA ALA A 439 -30.97 -4.65 6.34
C ALA A 439 -31.63 -4.77 7.73
N LYS A 440 -31.96 -3.64 8.39
CA LYS A 440 -32.66 -3.60 9.69
C LYS A 440 -34.09 -4.16 9.61
N SER A 441 -34.20 -5.49 9.55
CA SER A 441 -35.44 -6.23 9.75
C SER A 441 -35.21 -7.64 10.33
N ARG A 442 -34.07 -7.91 10.97
CA ARG A 442 -33.79 -9.18 11.65
C ARG A 442 -33.48 -9.00 13.15
N PRO A 443 -33.94 -9.91 14.02
CA PRO A 443 -33.38 -10.02 15.36
C PRO A 443 -31.87 -10.34 15.26
N PRO A 444 -31.03 -9.83 16.17
CA PRO A 444 -29.61 -10.15 16.18
C PRO A 444 -29.43 -11.68 16.26
N PRO A 445 -28.37 -12.25 15.67
CA PRO A 445 -28.06 -13.65 15.89
C PRO A 445 -27.94 -13.90 17.41
N PRO A 446 -28.32 -15.09 17.89
CA PRO A 446 -28.12 -15.43 19.30
C PRO A 446 -26.65 -15.15 19.65
N SER A 447 -26.43 -14.49 20.78
CA SER A 447 -25.10 -14.15 21.28
C SER A 447 -24.31 -15.43 21.55
N GLY A 448 -23.69 -15.99 20.52
CA GLY A 448 -22.65 -16.98 20.65
C GLY A 448 -21.44 -16.25 21.22
N HIS A 449 -21.27 -16.31 22.54
CA HIS A 449 -19.96 -16.07 23.12
C HIS A 449 -19.02 -17.10 22.48
N PHE A 450 -18.24 -16.66 21.49
CA PHE A 450 -17.06 -17.41 21.09
C PHE A 450 -16.15 -17.49 22.32
N ASP A 451 -15.97 -18.71 22.83
CA ASP A 451 -15.00 -18.95 23.89
C ASP A 451 -13.59 -18.81 23.29
N PHE A 452 -13.01 -17.61 23.43
CA PHE A 452 -11.62 -17.34 23.10
C PHE A 452 -10.63 -18.22 23.89
N ASN A 453 -11.09 -18.93 24.93
CA ASN A 453 -10.30 -19.88 25.72
C ASN A 453 -10.48 -21.34 25.30
N ALA A 454 -10.89 -21.64 24.06
CA ALA A 454 -10.60 -22.94 23.48
C ALA A 454 -9.07 -23.13 23.54
N ARG A 455 -8.61 -23.76 24.62
CA ARG A 455 -7.22 -23.82 25.03
C ARG A 455 -6.42 -24.36 23.86
N VAL A 456 -5.60 -23.50 23.26
CA VAL A 456 -4.40 -23.97 22.60
C VAL A 456 -3.65 -24.70 23.70
N ASP A 457 -3.58 -26.03 23.62
CA ASP A 457 -2.68 -26.84 24.43
C ASP A 457 -1.25 -26.43 24.08
N VAL A 458 -0.80 -25.33 24.69
CA VAL A 458 0.61 -25.04 24.85
C VAL A 458 1.11 -26.15 25.78
N PRO A 459 2.08 -26.99 25.36
CA PRO A 459 2.63 -27.99 26.25
C PRO A 459 3.08 -27.28 27.52
N LYS A 460 2.47 -27.63 28.66
CA LYS A 460 2.97 -27.22 29.97
C LYS A 460 4.39 -27.77 30.06
N ARG A 461 5.39 -26.92 29.82
CA ARG A 461 6.70 -27.15 30.41
C ARG A 461 6.51 -26.92 31.89
N ASP A 462 6.53 -28.02 32.64
CA ASP A 462 6.69 -27.98 34.08
C ASP A 462 7.98 -27.21 34.37
N PHE A 463 7.85 -25.95 34.81
CA PHE A 463 8.89 -25.29 35.56
C PHE A 463 8.92 -25.94 36.95
N ALA A 464 9.43 -27.17 36.99
CA ALA A 464 9.94 -27.73 38.22
C ALA A 464 11.06 -26.80 38.70
N THR A 465 10.89 -26.34 39.93
CA THR A 465 11.84 -25.56 40.73
C THR A 465 13.25 -26.15 40.71
N GLU A 466 14.08 -25.77 39.74
CA GLU A 466 15.53 -25.88 39.89
C GLU A 466 15.98 -24.76 40.83
N GLN A 467 16.23 -25.15 42.08
CA GLN A 467 16.92 -24.32 43.06
C GLN A 467 18.30 -23.95 42.52
N LEU A 468 18.53 -22.64 42.33
CA LEU A 468 19.87 -22.11 42.10
C LEU A 468 20.80 -22.57 43.25
N PRO A 469 22.03 -23.04 42.96
CA PRO A 469 22.95 -23.49 43.99
C PRO A 469 23.33 -22.33 44.91
N ARG A 470 23.21 -22.57 46.23
CA ARG A 470 23.60 -21.60 47.27
C ARG A 470 25.11 -21.37 47.21
N PRO A 471 25.59 -20.12 47.42
CA PRO A 471 27.01 -19.85 47.55
C PRO A 471 27.59 -20.52 48.82
N PRO A 472 28.87 -20.93 48.80
CA PRO A 472 29.51 -21.57 49.94
C PRO A 472 29.65 -20.59 51.13
N PRO A 473 29.47 -21.07 52.37
CA PRO A 473 29.52 -20.22 53.56
C PRO A 473 30.96 -20.19 54.11
N ASP A 474 31.78 -19.23 53.69
CA ASP A 474 32.83 -18.66 54.56
C ASP A 474 33.52 -17.46 53.91
N VAL A 475 33.08 -16.23 54.20
CA VAL A 475 34.00 -15.07 54.21
C VAL A 475 33.57 -14.12 55.32
N ARG A 476 34.41 -14.07 56.35
CA ARG A 476 34.30 -13.25 57.56
C ARG A 476 34.11 -11.76 57.25
N GLU A 477 33.25 -11.13 58.04
CA GLU A 477 32.97 -9.70 58.07
C GLU A 477 34.25 -8.86 58.24
N LYS A 478 34.35 -7.78 57.46
CA LYS A 478 35.19 -6.62 57.79
C LYS A 478 34.38 -5.33 57.63
N PRO A 479 34.60 -4.31 58.47
CA PRO A 479 33.64 -3.22 58.66
C PRO A 479 33.70 -2.21 57.52
N ILE A 480 32.54 -1.64 57.26
CA ILE A 480 32.30 -0.53 56.31
C ILE A 480 33.08 0.71 56.79
N LYS A 481 33.89 1.30 55.89
CA LYS A 481 34.47 2.65 56.08
C LYS A 481 33.71 3.66 55.21
N GLU A 482 33.40 4.77 55.86
CA GLU A 482 32.59 5.90 55.44
C GLU A 482 33.02 6.52 54.10
N PHE A 483 32.01 7.03 53.37
CA PHE A 483 32.18 7.85 52.17
C PHE A 483 32.68 9.25 52.54
N GLY A 484 33.87 9.61 52.04
CA GLY A 484 34.43 10.96 52.13
C GLY A 484 34.47 11.66 50.76
N ASP A 485 33.75 12.78 50.70
CA ASP A 485 33.98 14.03 49.92
C ASP A 485 34.27 13.96 48.41
N THR A 486 33.31 14.46 47.61
CA THR A 486 33.33 14.59 46.13
C THR A 486 33.89 15.92 45.63
N SER A 487 34.91 16.48 46.27
CA SER A 487 35.53 17.74 45.84
C SER A 487 37.00 17.59 45.45
N LYS A 488 37.28 17.04 44.24
CA LYS A 488 38.48 17.31 43.41
C LYS A 488 38.46 16.52 42.09
N PRO A 489 38.79 17.14 40.93
CA PRO A 489 38.88 16.43 39.65
C PRO A 489 40.20 15.63 39.58
N ARG A 490 40.15 14.37 39.11
CA ARG A 490 41.36 13.55 38.89
C ARG A 490 41.90 13.75 37.46
N PRO A 491 43.24 13.83 37.27
CA PRO A 491 43.87 14.11 35.99
C PRO A 491 44.05 12.86 35.12
N TYR A 492 44.10 13.10 33.81
CA TYR A 492 44.34 12.13 32.74
C TYR A 492 45.79 11.60 32.76
N GLY A 493 45.97 10.28 32.63
CA GLY A 493 47.20 9.67 32.12
C GLY A 493 47.93 8.69 33.05
N SER A 494 47.89 7.39 32.72
CA SER A 494 49.08 6.53 32.59
C SER A 494 48.75 5.08 32.19
N ARG A 495 49.31 4.69 31.03
CA ARG A 495 49.84 3.39 30.58
C ARG A 495 49.05 2.08 30.87
N LEU A 496 48.55 1.46 29.79
CA LEU A 496 48.17 0.04 29.71
C LEU A 496 49.41 -0.88 29.75
N PRO A 497 49.32 -2.10 30.34
CA PRO A 497 50.40 -3.08 30.35
C PRO A 497 50.51 -3.85 29.02
N PRO A 498 51.67 -4.49 28.72
CA PRO A 498 51.95 -5.06 27.40
C PRO A 498 51.29 -6.42 27.18
N ARG A 499 50.97 -6.70 25.90
CA ARG A 499 50.32 -7.92 25.39
C ARG A 499 51.30 -9.11 25.33
N GLU A 500 50.83 -10.29 25.73
CA GLU A 500 51.45 -11.58 25.39
C GLU A 500 50.99 -12.03 23.99
N ASP A 501 51.95 -12.54 23.21
CA ASP A 501 51.75 -13.01 21.83
C ASP A 501 51.17 -14.44 21.79
N LEU A 502 50.12 -14.65 20.97
CA LEU A 502 49.59 -15.97 20.62
C LEU A 502 50.11 -16.42 19.24
N PRO A 503 50.39 -17.72 19.02
CA PRO A 503 51.11 -18.20 17.83
C PRO A 503 50.21 -18.34 16.59
N LEU A 504 50.69 -17.80 15.46
CA LEU A 504 50.09 -17.90 14.12
C LEU A 504 50.25 -19.30 13.52
N LYS A 505 49.15 -19.99 13.18
CA LYS A 505 49.16 -21.18 12.29
C LYS A 505 48.83 -20.80 10.84
N LYS A 506 49.88 -20.78 10.02
CA LYS A 506 49.85 -20.78 8.54
C LYS A 506 49.29 -22.11 8.01
N LYS A 507 47.98 -22.20 7.72
CA LYS A 507 47.43 -23.27 6.84
C LYS A 507 46.01 -23.04 6.29
N VAL A 508 45.40 -21.87 6.51
CA VAL A 508 43.98 -21.62 6.12
C VAL A 508 43.85 -20.69 4.89
N TRP A 509 44.92 -19.98 4.55
CA TRP A 509 44.93 -18.99 3.46
C TRP A 509 44.62 -19.55 2.05
N PRO A 510 45.10 -20.75 1.64
CA PRO A 510 44.79 -21.27 0.31
C PRO A 510 43.29 -21.61 0.14
N ILE A 511 42.65 -22.06 1.22
CA ILE A 511 41.23 -22.46 1.22
C ILE A 511 40.34 -21.22 1.23
N ILE A 512 40.67 -20.22 2.06
CA ILE A 512 39.94 -18.95 2.07
C ILE A 512 40.07 -18.23 0.73
N ALA A 513 41.25 -18.21 0.12
CA ALA A 513 41.45 -17.61 -1.20
C ALA A 513 40.63 -18.32 -2.29
N ALA A 514 40.55 -19.66 -2.25
CA ALA A 514 39.71 -20.44 -3.18
C ALA A 514 38.21 -20.19 -2.98
N PHE A 515 37.73 -20.09 -1.73
CA PHE A 515 36.33 -19.76 -1.42
C PHE A 515 35.97 -18.31 -1.78
N VAL A 516 36.89 -17.36 -1.59
CA VAL A 516 36.70 -15.96 -2.00
C VAL A 516 36.70 -15.82 -3.52
N ALA A 517 37.59 -16.53 -4.23
CA ALA A 517 37.60 -16.55 -5.69
C ALA A 517 36.33 -17.20 -6.28
N ALA A 518 35.87 -18.32 -5.71
CA ALA A 518 34.62 -18.97 -6.10
C ALA A 518 33.39 -18.12 -5.76
N GLY A 519 33.41 -17.43 -4.62
CA GLY A 519 32.36 -16.50 -4.20
C GLY A 519 32.28 -15.25 -5.09
N LEU A 520 33.43 -14.68 -5.49
CA LEU A 520 33.50 -13.54 -6.40
C LEU A 520 33.11 -13.92 -7.85
N ALA A 521 33.49 -15.10 -8.33
CA ALA A 521 33.06 -15.61 -9.63
C ALA A 521 31.55 -15.92 -9.66
N GLY A 522 31.01 -16.51 -8.58
CA GLY A 522 29.58 -16.74 -8.41
C GLY A 522 28.77 -15.45 -8.31
N TRP A 523 29.29 -14.44 -7.61
CA TRP A 523 28.68 -13.11 -7.55
C TRP A 523 28.74 -12.35 -8.87
N GLY A 524 29.86 -12.44 -9.60
CA GLY A 524 29.99 -11.86 -10.94
C GLY A 524 29.00 -12.48 -11.92
N GLY A 525 28.87 -13.82 -11.92
CA GLY A 525 27.88 -14.54 -12.71
C GLY A 525 26.44 -14.19 -12.34
N PHE A 526 26.13 -14.07 -11.04
CA PHE A 526 24.81 -13.66 -10.56
C PHE A 526 24.47 -12.22 -10.98
N LEU A 527 25.39 -11.27 -10.84
CA LEU A 527 25.20 -9.88 -11.26
C LEU A 527 25.00 -9.76 -12.78
N LEU A 528 25.72 -10.56 -13.56
CA LEU A 528 25.54 -10.70 -15.01
C LEU A 528 24.17 -11.27 -15.39
N VAL A 529 23.66 -12.25 -14.64
CA VAL A 529 22.31 -12.81 -14.87
C VAL A 529 21.23 -11.78 -14.54
N VAL A 530 21.33 -11.08 -13.41
CA VAL A 530 20.35 -10.06 -13.00
C VAL A 530 20.33 -8.89 -13.99
N THR A 531 21.49 -8.33 -14.34
CA THR A 531 21.58 -7.22 -15.31
C THR A 531 21.05 -7.59 -16.69
N ASN A 532 21.24 -8.84 -17.12
CA ASN A 532 20.67 -9.30 -18.38
C ASN A 532 19.16 -9.56 -18.31
N GLN A 533 18.63 -10.04 -17.18
CA GLN A 533 17.17 -10.15 -16.97
C GLN A 533 16.50 -8.77 -16.94
N GLU A 534 17.13 -7.77 -16.32
CA GLU A 534 16.65 -6.39 -16.34
C GLU A 534 16.60 -5.83 -17.77
N LYS A 535 17.68 -6.01 -18.56
CA LYS A 535 17.71 -5.61 -19.98
C LYS A 535 16.60 -6.28 -20.80
N LEU A 536 16.34 -7.57 -20.59
CA LEU A 536 15.26 -8.31 -21.28
C LEU A 536 13.86 -7.79 -20.98
N SER A 537 13.61 -7.43 -19.72
CA SER A 537 12.31 -6.93 -19.25
C SER A 537 12.04 -5.47 -19.62
N SER A 538 13.06 -4.76 -20.12
CA SER A 538 12.97 -3.36 -20.50
C SER A 538 11.92 -3.11 -21.61
N SER A 539 11.31 -1.92 -21.58
CA SER A 539 10.37 -1.50 -22.64
C SER A 539 11.06 -1.38 -24.01
N VAL A 540 12.34 -0.98 -24.01
CA VAL A 540 13.20 -0.90 -25.22
C VAL A 540 13.35 -2.28 -25.86
N MET A 541 13.73 -3.30 -25.07
CA MET A 541 13.90 -4.66 -25.59
C MET A 541 12.57 -5.22 -26.13
N ARG A 542 11.45 -4.98 -25.43
CA ARG A 542 10.12 -5.40 -25.91
C ARG A 542 9.76 -4.76 -27.26
N GLN A 543 10.09 -3.48 -27.45
CA GLN A 543 9.84 -2.79 -28.71
C GLN A 543 10.75 -3.31 -29.83
N ILE A 544 12.05 -3.47 -29.56
CA ILE A 544 13.01 -4.06 -30.52
C ILE A 544 12.53 -5.44 -30.98
N MET A 545 12.16 -6.32 -30.03
CA MET A 545 11.73 -7.68 -30.34
C MET A 545 10.38 -7.74 -31.06
N ARG A 546 9.48 -6.77 -30.82
CA ARG A 546 8.24 -6.63 -31.60
C ARG A 546 8.58 -6.26 -33.05
N THR A 547 9.38 -5.22 -33.27
CA THR A 547 9.80 -4.79 -34.61
C THR A 547 10.54 -5.88 -35.38
N VAL A 548 11.36 -6.68 -34.70
CA VAL A 548 12.06 -7.82 -35.32
C VAL A 548 11.08 -8.90 -35.80
N ARG A 549 10.06 -9.23 -34.99
CA ARG A 549 9.08 -10.27 -35.32
C ARG A 549 8.10 -9.85 -36.42
N ASP A 550 7.85 -8.55 -36.52
CA ASP A 550 6.94 -7.98 -37.51
C ASP A 550 7.64 -7.67 -38.86
N ASN A 551 8.96 -7.85 -38.96
CA ASN A 551 9.74 -7.57 -40.17
C ASN A 551 9.77 -8.78 -41.12
N SER A 552 9.25 -8.61 -42.34
CA SER A 552 9.14 -9.66 -43.36
C SER A 552 10.49 -10.25 -43.77
N ASP A 553 11.50 -9.40 -43.97
CA ASP A 553 12.82 -9.81 -44.46
C ASP A 553 13.56 -10.63 -43.41
N LEU A 554 13.39 -10.28 -42.12
CA LEU A 554 13.90 -11.08 -41.01
C LEU A 554 13.15 -12.40 -40.85
N ASN A 555 11.83 -12.43 -41.07
CA ASN A 555 11.06 -13.67 -41.05
C ASN A 555 11.42 -14.60 -42.23
N GLU A 556 11.82 -14.04 -43.37
CA GLU A 556 12.37 -14.82 -44.49
C GLU A 556 13.75 -15.38 -44.14
N MET A 557 14.64 -14.55 -43.59
CA MET A 557 16.01 -14.91 -43.22
C MET A 557 16.10 -15.91 -42.05
N LEU A 558 15.35 -15.69 -40.96
CA LEU A 558 15.47 -16.47 -39.73
C LEU A 558 14.27 -17.40 -39.47
N GLY A 559 13.16 -17.20 -40.18
CA GLY A 559 11.88 -17.86 -39.92
C GLY A 559 11.04 -17.12 -38.88
N GLU A 560 9.74 -17.42 -38.84
CA GLU A 560 8.79 -16.95 -37.81
C GLU A 560 9.17 -17.39 -36.38
N ALA A 561 8.55 -16.72 -35.40
CA ALA A 561 8.77 -16.91 -33.96
C ALA A 561 10.21 -16.61 -33.49
N ILE A 562 10.84 -15.60 -34.10
CA ILE A 562 12.19 -15.12 -33.72
C ILE A 562 12.23 -14.76 -32.23
N ARG A 563 13.22 -15.33 -31.53
CA ARG A 563 13.45 -15.11 -30.11
C ARG A 563 14.93 -14.84 -29.82
N PRO A 564 15.24 -14.08 -28.76
CA PRO A 564 16.60 -14.02 -28.25
C PRO A 564 17.07 -15.43 -27.89
N GLN A 565 18.31 -15.78 -28.26
CA GLN A 565 18.90 -17.06 -27.91
C GLN A 565 19.86 -16.87 -26.74
N PRO A 566 19.50 -17.31 -25.52
CA PRO A 566 20.47 -17.42 -24.44
C PRO A 566 21.35 -18.64 -24.72
N GLU A 567 22.64 -18.43 -24.88
CA GLU A 567 23.63 -19.51 -24.86
C GLU A 567 24.08 -19.76 -23.41
N TRP A 568 23.12 -20.08 -22.53
CA TRP A 568 23.28 -20.05 -21.09
C TRP A 568 23.87 -21.33 -20.48
N TRP A 569 24.95 -21.89 -21.06
CA TRP A 569 25.70 -22.96 -20.39
C TRP A 569 27.11 -23.26 -20.91
N LEU A 570 27.66 -22.55 -21.91
CA LEU A 570 28.94 -22.94 -22.48
C LEU A 570 30.16 -22.11 -22.07
N ASN A 571 30.07 -20.78 -21.85
CA ASN A 571 31.30 -19.97 -21.60
C ASN A 571 31.20 -18.82 -20.57
N GLY A 572 30.05 -18.58 -19.92
CA GLY A 572 29.98 -17.57 -18.83
C GLY A 572 30.00 -16.08 -19.25
N ASP A 573 29.83 -15.77 -20.53
CA ASP A 573 29.81 -14.40 -21.05
C ASP A 573 28.37 -13.80 -21.16
N PRO A 574 28.23 -12.45 -21.10
CA PRO A 574 26.94 -11.77 -21.29
C PRO A 574 26.36 -11.98 -22.70
N TRP A 575 25.18 -12.60 -22.78
CA TRP A 575 24.43 -12.79 -24.04
C TRP A 575 23.76 -11.53 -24.62
N ILE A 576 23.68 -10.43 -23.85
CA ILE A 576 23.25 -9.10 -24.30
C ILE A 576 24.34 -8.10 -23.95
N GLU A 577 25.17 -7.82 -24.94
CA GLU A 577 26.26 -6.86 -24.87
C GLU A 577 25.74 -5.42 -24.99
N GLY A 578 26.51 -4.48 -24.45
CA GLY A 578 26.17 -3.05 -24.45
C GLY A 578 25.31 -2.61 -23.26
N ALA A 579 24.77 -1.40 -23.32
CA ALA A 579 24.09 -0.72 -22.22
C ALA A 579 22.79 -0.04 -22.66
N ILE A 580 21.79 -0.05 -21.76
CA ILE A 580 20.56 0.73 -21.91
C ILE A 580 20.62 1.87 -20.89
N ASN A 581 21.04 3.05 -21.30
CA ASN A 581 21.04 4.23 -20.43
C ASN A 581 19.98 5.25 -20.90
N MET A 582 18.74 5.01 -20.46
CA MET A 582 17.59 5.89 -20.77
C MET A 582 17.74 7.30 -20.18
N LEU A 583 18.54 7.46 -19.12
CA LEU A 583 18.77 8.74 -18.45
C LEU A 583 19.75 9.61 -19.23
N GLN A 584 20.91 9.05 -19.60
CA GLN A 584 21.92 9.72 -20.42
C GLN A 584 21.57 9.73 -21.91
N GLY A 585 20.49 9.05 -22.31
CA GLY A 585 19.99 9.06 -23.68
C GLY A 585 20.78 8.18 -24.64
N ASN A 586 21.56 7.21 -24.16
CA ASN A 586 22.36 6.34 -25.01
C ASN A 586 21.94 4.88 -24.83
N ILE A 587 21.61 4.21 -25.94
CA ILE A 587 21.25 2.79 -25.99
C ILE A 587 22.16 2.15 -27.03
N ASP A 588 22.94 1.16 -26.64
CA ASP A 588 23.74 0.37 -27.56
C ASP A 588 23.66 -1.09 -27.13
N LEU A 589 23.19 -1.96 -28.02
CA LEU A 589 22.85 -3.35 -27.73
C LEU A 589 23.28 -4.27 -28.87
N SER A 590 23.88 -5.39 -28.51
CA SER A 590 24.07 -6.54 -29.41
C SER A 590 23.73 -7.86 -28.74
N PHE A 591 22.98 -8.72 -29.43
CA PHE A 591 22.62 -10.04 -28.92
C PHE A 591 22.18 -11.00 -30.02
N ARG A 592 22.23 -12.31 -29.72
CA ARG A 592 21.90 -13.38 -30.66
C ARG A 592 20.40 -13.64 -30.74
N LEU A 593 19.92 -13.83 -31.96
CA LEU A 593 18.56 -14.21 -32.30
C LEU A 593 18.54 -15.61 -32.92
N LYS A 594 17.48 -16.36 -32.63
CA LYS A 594 17.20 -17.65 -33.25
C LYS A 594 15.74 -17.70 -33.68
N GLY A 595 15.53 -17.94 -34.97
CA GLY A 595 14.26 -18.40 -35.51
C GLY A 595 14.35 -19.88 -35.88
N HIS A 596 13.31 -20.40 -36.50
CA HIS A 596 13.25 -21.82 -36.86
C HIS A 596 14.03 -22.17 -38.14
N LYS A 597 14.33 -21.20 -39.01
CA LYS A 597 15.13 -21.39 -40.25
C LYS A 597 16.61 -21.05 -40.06
N GLY A 598 16.95 -20.19 -39.10
CA GLY A 598 18.33 -19.77 -38.89
C GLY A 598 18.54 -18.93 -37.64
N SER A 599 19.80 -18.51 -37.44
CA SER A 599 20.23 -17.63 -36.36
C SER A 599 21.03 -16.45 -36.91
N GLY A 600 21.11 -15.39 -36.12
CA GLY A 600 21.87 -14.19 -36.46
C GLY A 600 22.07 -13.27 -35.26
N THR A 601 22.88 -12.23 -35.43
CA THR A 601 23.19 -11.25 -34.39
C THR A 601 22.52 -9.92 -34.70
N LEU A 602 21.76 -9.40 -33.73
CA LEU A 602 21.13 -8.08 -33.80
C LEU A 602 22.08 -7.01 -33.27
N TYR A 603 22.10 -5.86 -33.93
CA TYR A 603 22.81 -4.66 -33.51
C TYR A 603 21.84 -3.49 -33.48
N PHE A 604 21.69 -2.86 -32.31
CA PHE A 604 20.82 -1.71 -32.09
C PHE A 604 21.55 -0.59 -31.36
N THR A 605 21.64 0.58 -31.98
CA THR A 605 22.24 1.78 -31.37
C THR A 605 21.29 2.96 -31.55
N SER A 606 21.00 3.67 -30.47
CA SER A 606 20.16 4.86 -30.47
C SER A 606 20.64 5.90 -29.46
N VAL A 607 20.51 7.18 -29.83
CA VAL A 607 20.93 8.32 -29.01
C VAL A 607 19.83 9.37 -28.89
N ARG A 608 19.83 10.12 -27.79
CA ARG A 608 18.96 11.26 -27.56
C ARG A 608 19.83 12.45 -27.14
N LYS A 609 19.81 13.54 -27.90
CA LYS A 609 20.72 14.68 -27.71
C LYS A 609 20.40 15.49 -26.45
N ALA A 610 19.12 15.61 -26.06
CA ALA A 610 18.71 16.28 -24.82
C ALA A 610 17.51 15.60 -24.13
N LYS A 611 17.36 15.79 -22.82
CA LYS A 611 16.25 15.24 -22.02
C LYS A 611 14.92 15.82 -22.54
N GLY A 612 14.06 14.95 -23.08
CA GLY A 612 12.75 15.33 -23.66
C GLY A 612 12.69 15.23 -25.19
N GLU A 613 13.82 15.09 -25.88
CA GLU A 613 13.85 14.87 -27.33
C GLU A 613 13.57 13.39 -27.70
N PRO A 614 13.10 13.10 -28.93
CA PRO A 614 12.96 11.73 -29.39
C PRO A 614 14.34 11.03 -29.51
N PHE A 615 14.34 9.72 -29.28
CA PHE A 615 15.51 8.88 -29.53
C PHE A 615 15.70 8.70 -31.04
N GLN A 616 16.89 9.01 -31.53
CA GLN A 616 17.29 8.79 -32.91
C GLN A 616 17.97 7.44 -33.01
N ILE A 617 17.49 6.57 -33.91
CA ILE A 617 18.10 5.25 -34.12
C ILE A 617 19.25 5.41 -35.12
N LEU A 618 20.48 5.16 -34.67
CA LEU A 618 21.68 5.25 -35.50
C LEU A 618 21.98 3.93 -36.21
N ARG A 619 21.59 2.80 -35.60
CA ARG A 619 21.82 1.47 -36.15
C ARG A 619 20.70 0.54 -35.72
N PHE A 620 20.08 -0.14 -36.66
CA PHE A 620 19.20 -1.27 -36.36
C PHE A 620 19.30 -2.29 -37.51
N ARG A 621 20.07 -3.35 -37.29
CA ARG A 621 20.31 -4.39 -38.29
C ARG A 621 20.49 -5.76 -37.66
N VAL A 622 20.21 -6.80 -38.42
CA VAL A 622 20.51 -8.19 -38.05
C VAL A 622 21.42 -8.79 -39.11
N ARG A 623 22.49 -9.46 -38.66
CA ARG A 623 23.40 -10.22 -39.52
C ARG A 623 23.17 -11.71 -39.28
N GLY A 624 22.67 -12.42 -40.28
CA GLY A 624 22.53 -13.88 -40.27
C GLY A 624 23.89 -14.57 -40.22
N ASP A 625 23.90 -15.78 -39.68
CA ASP A 625 25.11 -16.61 -39.59
C ASP A 625 25.60 -17.06 -40.99
N ASP A 626 24.72 -17.01 -42.00
CA ASP A 626 25.01 -17.20 -43.43
C ASP A 626 25.71 -16.00 -44.09
N GLY A 627 25.90 -14.91 -43.35
CA GLY A 627 26.51 -13.66 -43.82
C GLY A 627 25.53 -12.63 -44.37
N THR A 628 24.24 -12.96 -44.49
CA THR A 628 23.19 -12.05 -44.95
C THR A 628 22.98 -10.91 -43.93
N VAL A 629 22.80 -9.67 -44.39
CA VAL A 629 22.55 -8.51 -43.52
C VAL A 629 21.23 -7.86 -43.87
N VAL A 630 20.32 -7.80 -42.90
CA VAL A 630 19.02 -7.13 -43.01
C VAL A 630 19.04 -5.86 -42.16
N ASN A 631 18.83 -4.71 -42.78
CA ASN A 631 18.61 -3.46 -42.05
C ASN A 631 17.13 -3.37 -41.67
N VAL A 632 16.84 -3.23 -40.38
CA VAL A 632 15.47 -3.30 -39.83
C VAL A 632 14.73 -1.98 -40.04
N LEU A 633 15.46 -0.89 -40.28
CA LEU A 633 14.90 0.38 -40.72
C LEU A 633 15.10 0.56 -42.24
N PRO A 634 14.07 0.97 -42.99
CA PRO A 634 14.26 1.46 -44.35
C PRO A 634 15.04 2.78 -44.30
N ASN A 635 15.91 3.00 -45.30
CA ASN A 635 16.72 4.21 -45.46
C ASN A 635 15.87 5.49 -45.71
N SER A 636 14.97 5.89 -44.80
CA SER A 636 14.25 7.19 -44.84
C SER A 636 13.22 7.41 -43.72
N ALA A 637 13.46 6.98 -42.47
CA ALA A 637 12.59 7.36 -41.34
C ALA A 637 13.40 7.96 -40.20
N SER A 638 13.31 9.29 -40.07
CA SER A 638 13.94 10.16 -39.05
C SER A 638 13.31 9.99 -37.68
#